data_AF-A0A4R4TYJ0-F1
#
_entry.id   AF-A0A4R4TYJ0-F1
#
_cell.length_a   1.000
_cell.length_b   1.000
_cell.length_c   1.000
_cell.angle_alpha   90.00
_cell.angle_beta   90.00
_cell.angle_gamma   90.00
#
_symmetry.space_group_name_H-M   'P 1'
#
loop_
_entity.id
_entity.type
_entity.pdbx_description
1 polymer ?
#
loop_
_entity_poly.entity_id
_entity_poly.type
_entity_poly.pdbx_seq_one_letter_code
_entity_poly.pdbx_strand_id
1 'polypeptide(L)'
;MRPRSRSRRGLAATSGALMAAVCAIAVPVSSIPASADPGRTGSARVQLEHLDRGLVAATTSNGVFLSWRLLGHEVTGSTASGMTGANFHVYRDGRRIATVTDSTNYLDGAGTSTATYRVAAVVGGHEVDRSATVTAWSDAFRDLPLRKPADGVTPAGESYTYSAGDLSVGDVDGDGQYEYIVKWDPSNAKDVSQVGYTGNVLIDAYELDGTLLYRVDLGVNIRAGAHYTQFLVYDFDGDGRSEMMFKTAPGTKITRYGKKGNVVSERYITLPKKDVRAGVSHTDDYRLSRTDYYAHVVRMFRQWHQHPEVVAGRWPATLEQAFGIEPRYQYPLSQEHAQALADHFMDVYAPSRSSRNNLRAFEGFILHGPEYLTVFDGATGRDLHTIDYKPGRHDDGLMWGDYAMGRIEPGNRVDRFLSGVAYLDGRRPSAVFARGYYTRSTLVAYGWDGRRLTQNWYVDSGWTPMTNPFNDGPHGRDGTDPQFGTITTQGQHSLSAADVDADGKQEIVYGGATIDHDGTLLYSSFGQMPPGSGAPGTSARIGHGDAMHVTDIDPNRPGLEMYQVHEGGRWAPYGYTLRDGATGQLIYGGYTGVDTGRGMIGDVVPEHPGLETWCSQPSGSISGIGLRGADGASLGDRVPGTNQSIKWAADMTTQIVGGSQEVTPTIGDWRRGTLLTAEGTRTNNHTKGNPGLVADIFGDWREEMLVRTADSSAIRIYLSTEVTNRKLYTLMHDPQYRAEVARQQTTYNQPSYPSFYLGSDINWSQVPVPKIWAPGSVAALGDQFDTQIRAGEVFGPVVLRLKVALVEAEYHLDQGRQAAAARALERFVRDLGQVKRPSHISGAAYTALTHQAGAVIAMLS
;
A
#
# COMPACT_ATOMS: atom_id res chain seq x y z
N MET A 1 -37.78 60.45 40.22
CA MET A 1 -37.82 61.10 38.89
C MET A 1 -38.35 60.12 37.84
N ARG A 2 -38.68 60.58 36.62
CA ARG A 2 -39.20 59.82 35.46
C ARG A 2 -38.18 59.91 34.30
N PRO A 3 -38.31 59.16 33.17
CA PRO A 3 -39.19 58.00 32.84
C PRO A 3 -38.30 56.74 32.63
N ARG A 4 -38.38 55.75 31.72
CA ARG A 4 -39.34 54.96 30.86
C ARG A 4 -38.53 53.69 30.45
N SER A 5 -39.02 52.56 29.92
CA SER A 5 -40.36 51.99 29.66
C SER A 5 -40.23 50.46 29.76
N ARG A 6 -41.01 49.76 30.61
CA ARG A 6 -42.27 49.03 30.28
C ARG A 6 -42.09 47.74 29.44
N SER A 7 -42.77 46.62 29.71
CA SER A 7 -43.70 46.27 30.83
C SER A 7 -43.90 44.74 30.94
N ARG A 8 -44.39 44.26 32.09
CA ARG A 8 -44.70 42.83 32.40
C ARG A 8 -46.20 42.60 32.60
N ARG A 9 -46.59 41.30 32.60
CA ARG A 9 -47.88 40.68 33.01
C ARG A 9 -49.01 40.76 31.95
N GLY A 10 -49.90 39.77 31.82
CA GLY A 10 -49.97 38.44 32.48
C GLY A 10 -51.41 37.92 32.63
N LEU A 11 -51.58 36.67 33.11
CA LEU A 11 -52.84 35.91 33.27
C LEU A 11 -53.49 35.43 31.95
N ALA A 12 -54.29 34.35 31.89
CA ALA A 12 -54.39 33.14 32.71
C ALA A 12 -55.18 32.03 31.96
N ALA A 13 -55.18 30.81 32.51
CA ALA A 13 -55.78 29.56 32.00
C ALA A 13 -57.23 29.62 31.44
N THR A 14 -57.56 28.67 30.54
CA THR A 14 -58.49 27.55 30.84
C THR A 14 -58.39 26.38 29.85
N SER A 15 -58.80 25.21 30.31
CA SER A 15 -58.88 23.92 29.60
C SER A 15 -59.92 23.89 28.47
N GLY A 16 -59.78 22.95 27.53
CA GLY A 16 -60.85 22.56 26.60
C GLY A 16 -60.37 21.69 25.44
N ALA A 17 -60.81 20.44 25.38
CA ALA A 17 -60.56 19.55 24.25
C ALA A 17 -61.88 19.02 23.70
N LEU A 18 -62.04 18.94 22.37
CA LEU A 18 -62.47 17.71 21.68
C LEU A 18 -62.46 17.82 20.14
N MET A 19 -62.31 16.64 19.51
CA MET A 19 -62.85 16.19 18.21
C MET A 19 -62.39 16.80 16.85
N ALA A 20 -61.76 15.89 16.10
CA ALA A 20 -62.26 15.33 14.83
C ALA A 20 -61.73 15.87 13.47
N ALA A 21 -60.63 15.23 13.06
CA ALA A 21 -60.50 14.47 11.81
C ALA A 21 -60.90 15.12 10.45
N VAL A 22 -59.87 15.38 9.64
CA VAL A 22 -59.87 15.11 8.20
C VAL A 22 -58.60 14.32 7.89
N CYS A 23 -58.70 13.26 7.10
CA CYS A 23 -57.54 12.44 6.72
C CYS A 23 -56.67 13.15 5.67
N ALA A 24 -55.36 13.19 5.90
CA ALA A 24 -54.37 13.51 4.88
C ALA A 24 -53.31 12.39 4.86
N ILE A 25 -53.09 11.78 3.70
CA ILE A 25 -52.11 10.70 3.54
C ILE A 25 -50.72 11.33 3.45
N ALA A 26 -49.95 11.22 4.53
CA ALA A 26 -48.55 11.58 4.53
C ALA A 26 -47.74 10.47 3.82
N VAL A 27 -47.48 10.66 2.53
CA VAL A 27 -46.48 9.87 1.81
C VAL A 27 -45.11 10.21 2.41
N PRO A 28 -44.29 9.24 2.84
CA PRO A 28 -42.92 9.54 3.26
C PRO A 28 -42.15 10.04 2.04
N VAL A 29 -41.57 11.23 2.13
CA VAL A 29 -40.69 11.76 1.08
C VAL A 29 -39.37 11.01 1.16
N SER A 30 -39.27 9.93 0.39
CA SER A 30 -37.99 9.26 0.14
C SER A 30 -37.02 10.29 -0.44
N SER A 31 -35.93 10.57 0.28
CA SER A 31 -34.79 11.31 -0.26
C SER A 31 -34.09 10.41 -1.28
N ILE A 32 -34.53 10.51 -2.54
CA ILE A 32 -33.86 9.85 -3.66
C ILE A 32 -32.44 10.44 -3.74
N PRO A 33 -31.36 9.64 -3.62
CA PRO A 33 -30.01 10.14 -3.86
C PRO A 33 -29.94 10.63 -5.30
N ALA A 34 -29.33 11.80 -5.52
CA ALA A 34 -29.19 12.34 -6.87
C ALA A 34 -28.36 11.37 -7.71
N SER A 35 -28.86 10.96 -8.87
CA SER A 35 -28.11 10.14 -9.81
C SER A 35 -26.86 10.91 -10.26
N ALA A 36 -25.68 10.38 -9.96
CA ALA A 36 -24.44 10.89 -10.51
C ALA A 36 -24.50 10.81 -12.04
N ASP A 37 -24.45 11.96 -12.71
CA ASP A 37 -24.26 12.04 -14.15
C ASP A 37 -22.75 11.84 -14.41
N PRO A 38 -22.30 10.79 -15.11
CA PRO A 38 -20.87 10.49 -15.31
C PRO A 38 -20.15 11.48 -16.26
N GLY A 39 -20.68 12.70 -16.38
CA GLY A 39 -20.19 13.77 -17.22
C GLY A 39 -19.94 15.07 -16.46
N ARG A 40 -18.66 15.40 -16.28
CA ARG A 40 -18.12 16.75 -15.94
C ARG A 40 -18.10 17.16 -14.46
N THR A 41 -17.44 16.37 -13.62
CA THR A 41 -16.48 17.00 -12.70
C THR A 41 -15.23 17.41 -13.49
N GLY A 42 -14.62 18.54 -13.12
CA GLY A 42 -13.41 19.05 -13.77
C GLY A 42 -12.15 18.40 -13.22
N SER A 43 -12.05 17.05 -13.24
CA SER A 43 -10.99 16.35 -12.49
C SER A 43 -9.60 16.86 -12.90
N ALA A 44 -8.85 17.22 -11.86
CA ALA A 44 -7.52 17.81 -11.95
C ALA A 44 -6.49 16.77 -12.42
N ARG A 45 -5.25 17.23 -12.66
CA ARG A 45 -4.16 16.32 -13.01
C ARG A 45 -3.57 15.67 -11.77
N VAL A 46 -3.45 14.35 -11.83
CA VAL A 46 -2.89 13.51 -10.76
C VAL A 46 -1.39 13.34 -11.00
N GLN A 47 -0.57 13.62 -9.98
CA GLN A 47 0.87 13.40 -9.97
C GLN A 47 1.15 11.90 -10.03
N LEU A 48 1.76 11.44 -11.13
CA LEU A 48 2.24 10.07 -11.31
C LEU A 48 3.67 10.14 -11.89
N GLU A 49 4.39 9.03 -11.91
CA GLU A 49 5.79 9.01 -12.34
C GLU A 49 5.94 9.41 -13.83
N HIS A 50 7.06 10.03 -14.17
CA HIS A 50 7.56 9.95 -15.54
C HIS A 50 8.12 8.55 -15.73
N LEU A 51 7.56 7.79 -16.66
CA LEU A 51 8.08 6.47 -17.02
C LEU A 51 8.66 6.48 -18.43
N ASP A 52 9.77 5.77 -18.57
CA ASP A 52 10.38 5.48 -19.87
C ASP A 52 9.48 4.54 -20.70
N ARG A 53 9.94 4.13 -21.87
CA ARG A 53 9.18 3.21 -22.72
C ARG A 53 9.00 1.81 -22.12
N GLY A 54 9.79 1.41 -21.11
CA GLY A 54 9.73 0.08 -20.50
C GLY A 54 9.94 -1.04 -21.51
N LEU A 55 10.73 -0.80 -22.57
CA LEU A 55 10.88 -1.76 -23.67
C LEU A 55 11.66 -2.98 -23.18
N VAL A 56 11.00 -4.13 -23.15
CA VAL A 56 11.58 -5.42 -22.83
C VAL A 56 11.58 -6.34 -24.04
N ALA A 57 12.57 -7.23 -24.11
CA ALA A 57 12.72 -8.24 -25.15
C ALA A 57 13.14 -9.58 -24.51
N ALA A 58 12.48 -10.68 -24.87
CA ALA A 58 12.74 -12.02 -24.34
C ALA A 58 12.79 -13.05 -25.48
N THR A 59 13.76 -13.97 -25.42
CA THR A 59 13.85 -15.06 -26.40
C THR A 59 12.81 -16.14 -26.09
N THR A 60 12.10 -16.60 -27.12
CA THR A 60 11.09 -17.68 -27.03
C THR A 60 11.39 -18.77 -28.06
N SER A 61 10.68 -19.90 -28.01
CA SER A 61 10.75 -20.93 -29.05
C SER A 61 10.34 -20.45 -30.45
N ASN A 62 9.64 -19.30 -30.53
CA ASN A 62 8.96 -18.82 -31.73
C ASN A 62 9.57 -17.52 -32.28
N GLY A 63 10.72 -17.08 -31.74
CA GLY A 63 11.36 -15.80 -32.04
C GLY A 63 11.58 -14.94 -30.79
N VAL A 64 11.86 -13.66 -30.98
CA VAL A 64 11.98 -12.70 -29.86
C VAL A 64 10.63 -12.04 -29.60
N PHE A 65 10.10 -12.23 -28.40
CA PHE A 65 8.95 -11.49 -27.89
C PHE A 65 9.40 -10.11 -27.40
N LEU A 66 8.60 -9.09 -27.65
CA LEU A 66 8.83 -7.68 -27.33
C LEU A 66 7.59 -7.11 -26.66
N SER A 67 7.77 -6.27 -25.64
CA SER A 67 6.67 -5.59 -24.95
C SER A 67 7.12 -4.21 -24.47
N TRP A 68 6.22 -3.23 -24.43
CA TRP A 68 6.54 -1.86 -24.01
C TRP A 68 5.29 -1.10 -23.52
N ARG A 69 5.51 -0.02 -22.76
CA ARG A 69 4.42 0.75 -22.15
C ARG A 69 3.71 1.59 -23.21
N LEU A 70 2.38 1.63 -23.16
CA LEU A 70 1.60 2.78 -23.62
C LEU A 70 1.52 3.75 -22.44
N LEU A 71 2.06 4.95 -22.57
CA LEU A 71 2.12 5.91 -21.47
C LEU A 71 0.79 6.66 -21.36
N GLY A 72 0.34 6.98 -20.15
CA GLY A 72 -0.98 7.58 -19.92
C GLY A 72 -1.23 8.88 -20.70
N HIS A 73 -0.19 9.69 -20.95
CA HIS A 73 -0.29 10.93 -21.72
C HIS A 73 -0.39 10.71 -23.25
N GLU A 74 -0.17 9.49 -23.75
CA GLU A 74 -0.32 9.12 -25.17
C GLU A 74 -1.75 8.62 -25.50
N VAL A 75 -2.57 8.39 -24.47
CA VAL A 75 -3.95 7.87 -24.61
C VAL A 75 -4.88 8.99 -25.08
N THR A 76 -5.74 8.68 -26.07
CA THR A 76 -6.65 9.66 -26.70
C THR A 76 -8.13 9.30 -26.62
N GLY A 77 -8.46 8.13 -26.06
CA GLY A 77 -9.80 7.54 -26.08
C GLY A 77 -9.71 6.01 -26.20
N SER A 78 -10.73 5.38 -26.78
CA SER A 78 -10.80 3.93 -26.91
C SER A 78 -11.59 3.44 -28.13
N THR A 79 -11.49 2.14 -28.37
CA THR A 79 -12.19 1.37 -29.41
C THR A 79 -12.95 0.21 -28.76
N ALA A 80 -13.64 -0.62 -29.53
CA ALA A 80 -14.28 -1.83 -29.03
C ALA A 80 -13.30 -2.93 -28.51
N SER A 81 -11.98 -2.77 -28.68
CA SER A 81 -10.99 -3.81 -28.34
C SER A 81 -9.72 -3.32 -27.64
N GLY A 82 -9.61 -2.02 -27.34
CA GLY A 82 -8.41 -1.41 -26.77
C GLY A 82 -8.44 0.13 -26.79
N MET A 83 -7.58 0.75 -25.99
CA MET A 83 -7.36 2.19 -25.94
C MET A 83 -6.75 2.74 -27.24
N THR A 84 -7.15 3.94 -27.64
CA THR A 84 -6.50 4.68 -28.74
C THR A 84 -5.37 5.56 -28.22
N GLY A 85 -4.38 5.84 -29.06
CA GLY A 85 -3.23 6.64 -28.69
C GLY A 85 -2.13 6.58 -29.73
N ALA A 86 -0.87 6.70 -29.29
CA ALA A 86 0.29 6.44 -30.12
C ALA A 86 0.25 5.04 -30.77
N ASN A 87 0.67 4.96 -32.04
CA ASN A 87 1.04 3.70 -32.69
C ASN A 87 2.55 3.50 -32.56
N PHE A 88 3.09 2.33 -32.93
CA PHE A 88 4.50 2.02 -32.69
C PHE A 88 5.20 1.44 -33.91
N HIS A 89 6.34 2.03 -34.30
CA HIS A 89 7.29 1.37 -35.20
C HIS A 89 8.23 0.50 -34.38
N VAL A 90 8.35 -0.78 -34.75
CA VAL A 90 9.30 -1.72 -34.13
C VAL A 90 10.55 -1.80 -35.00
N TYR A 91 11.72 -1.68 -34.38
CA TYR A 91 13.04 -1.73 -35.02
C TYR A 91 13.85 -2.92 -34.52
N ARG A 92 14.50 -3.63 -35.44
CA ARG A 92 15.58 -4.58 -35.17
C ARG A 92 16.84 -4.13 -35.90
N ASP A 93 17.96 -4.06 -35.19
CA ASP A 93 19.30 -3.70 -35.70
C ASP A 93 19.29 -2.42 -36.54
N GLY A 94 18.56 -1.41 -36.05
CA GLY A 94 18.39 -0.11 -36.71
C GLY A 94 17.41 -0.09 -37.90
N ARG A 95 16.84 -1.22 -38.31
CA ARG A 95 15.85 -1.32 -39.39
C ARG A 95 14.44 -1.53 -38.84
N ARG A 96 13.46 -0.75 -39.34
CA ARG A 96 12.04 -0.97 -39.02
C ARG A 96 11.58 -2.32 -39.60
N ILE A 97 11.01 -3.17 -38.74
CA ILE A 97 10.45 -4.47 -39.11
C ILE A 97 8.92 -4.49 -39.12
N ALA A 98 8.27 -3.71 -38.25
CA ALA A 98 6.82 -3.72 -38.10
C ALA A 98 6.22 -2.35 -37.78
N THR A 99 4.89 -2.28 -37.79
CA THR A 99 4.10 -1.16 -37.26
C THR A 99 2.93 -1.78 -36.50
N VAL A 100 2.84 -1.49 -35.20
CA VAL A 100 1.84 -2.04 -34.28
C VAL A 100 0.87 -0.93 -33.88
N THR A 101 -0.43 -1.24 -33.85
CA THR A 101 -1.49 -0.23 -33.65
C THR A 101 -2.48 -0.63 -32.56
N ASP A 102 -2.64 -1.92 -32.35
CA ASP A 102 -3.69 -2.65 -31.63
C ASP A 102 -3.18 -3.35 -30.35
N SER A 103 -1.88 -3.29 -30.08
CA SER A 103 -1.26 -3.66 -28.80
C SER A 103 -0.04 -2.77 -28.51
N THR A 104 0.72 -3.10 -27.46
CA THR A 104 2.09 -2.61 -27.26
C THR A 104 3.08 -3.77 -27.06
N ASN A 105 2.88 -4.84 -27.84
CA ASN A 105 3.79 -5.98 -27.92
C ASN A 105 4.04 -6.40 -29.38
N TYR A 106 5.04 -7.26 -29.60
CA TYR A 106 5.33 -7.84 -30.90
C TYR A 106 6.10 -9.17 -30.77
N LEU A 107 5.90 -10.12 -31.68
CA LEU A 107 6.73 -11.32 -31.80
C LEU A 107 7.51 -11.29 -33.11
N ASP A 108 8.82 -11.08 -33.01
CA ASP A 108 9.73 -11.16 -34.15
C ASP A 108 10.21 -12.60 -34.37
N GLY A 109 9.48 -13.33 -35.20
CA GLY A 109 9.83 -14.69 -35.64
C GLY A 109 11.11 -14.81 -36.47
N ALA A 110 11.76 -13.69 -36.81
CA ALA A 110 13.09 -13.65 -37.43
C ALA A 110 14.16 -13.00 -36.52
N GLY A 111 13.84 -12.79 -35.24
CA GLY A 111 14.73 -12.25 -34.23
C GLY A 111 15.73 -13.29 -33.67
N THR A 112 16.89 -12.82 -33.23
CA THR A 112 17.89 -13.63 -32.50
C THR A 112 18.14 -13.03 -31.12
N SER A 113 18.69 -13.81 -30.19
CA SER A 113 19.10 -13.33 -28.86
C SER A 113 20.20 -12.25 -28.91
N THR A 114 20.97 -12.21 -29.99
CA THR A 114 21.99 -11.18 -30.27
C THR A 114 21.44 -9.92 -30.92
N ALA A 115 20.18 -9.90 -31.34
CA ALA A 115 19.60 -8.77 -32.05
C ALA A 115 19.25 -7.62 -31.08
N THR A 116 19.36 -6.40 -31.59
CA THR A 116 19.11 -5.16 -30.86
C THR A 116 17.77 -4.55 -31.25
N TYR A 117 16.96 -4.14 -30.28
CA TYR A 117 15.60 -3.65 -30.51
C TYR A 117 15.40 -2.25 -29.96
N ARG A 118 14.55 -1.49 -30.67
CA ARG A 118 13.97 -0.21 -30.23
C ARG A 118 12.52 -0.14 -30.70
N VAL A 119 11.71 0.65 -30.02
CA VAL A 119 10.41 1.09 -30.53
C VAL A 119 10.36 2.61 -30.61
N ALA A 120 9.56 3.12 -31.54
CA ALA A 120 9.30 4.55 -31.66
C ALA A 120 7.79 4.80 -31.68
N ALA A 121 7.33 5.72 -30.83
CA ALA A 121 5.95 6.15 -30.79
C ALA A 121 5.63 7.00 -32.02
N VAL A 122 4.47 6.77 -32.63
CA VAL A 122 4.04 7.33 -33.91
C VAL A 122 2.70 8.04 -33.73
N VAL A 123 2.71 9.36 -33.90
CA VAL A 123 1.54 10.24 -33.80
C VAL A 123 1.44 11.07 -35.07
N GLY A 124 0.24 11.16 -35.66
CA GLY A 124 0.02 11.85 -36.93
C GLY A 124 0.79 11.27 -38.14
N GLY A 125 1.33 10.06 -38.03
CA GLY A 125 2.20 9.43 -39.04
C GLY A 125 3.70 9.76 -38.90
N HIS A 126 4.10 10.49 -37.86
CA HIS A 126 5.49 10.84 -37.56
C HIS A 126 5.97 10.17 -36.27
N GLU A 127 7.25 9.79 -36.22
CA GLU A 127 7.88 9.38 -34.96
C GLU A 127 8.08 10.58 -34.05
N VAL A 128 7.68 10.43 -32.78
CA VAL A 128 7.65 11.51 -31.79
C VAL A 128 8.35 11.18 -30.47
N ASP A 129 8.57 9.90 -30.19
CA ASP A 129 9.42 9.38 -29.10
C ASP A 129 10.12 8.10 -29.58
N ARG A 130 11.27 7.74 -29.00
CA ARG A 130 12.03 6.53 -29.34
C ARG A 130 12.79 5.99 -28.13
N SER A 131 12.46 4.76 -27.75
CA SER A 131 13.00 4.03 -26.58
C SER A 131 14.53 3.96 -26.53
N ALA A 132 15.09 3.60 -25.37
CA ALA A 132 16.43 3.02 -25.29
C ALA A 132 16.57 1.77 -26.19
N THR A 133 17.82 1.35 -26.47
CA THR A 133 18.10 0.10 -27.19
C THR A 133 18.23 -1.04 -26.20
N VAL A 134 17.53 -2.16 -26.44
CA VAL A 134 17.64 -3.37 -25.62
C VAL A 134 18.08 -4.59 -26.45
N THR A 135 18.64 -5.59 -25.78
CA THR A 135 18.90 -6.94 -26.32
C THR A 135 17.96 -7.93 -25.67
N ALA A 136 17.57 -8.98 -26.39
CA ALA A 136 16.68 -10.00 -25.84
C ALA A 136 17.35 -10.78 -24.68
N TRP A 137 16.58 -11.03 -23.62
CA TRP A 137 16.97 -11.98 -22.58
C TRP A 137 17.01 -13.40 -23.15
N SER A 138 17.75 -14.32 -22.51
CA SER A 138 17.82 -15.73 -22.92
C SER A 138 16.49 -16.48 -22.73
N ASP A 139 15.67 -16.02 -21.79
CA ASP A 139 14.47 -16.68 -21.28
C ASP A 139 13.35 -15.66 -21.05
N ALA A 140 12.15 -16.13 -20.68
CA ALA A 140 11.01 -15.30 -20.25
C ALA A 140 11.16 -14.70 -18.84
N PHE A 141 12.39 -14.53 -18.35
CA PHE A 141 12.71 -13.92 -17.07
C PHE A 141 14.11 -13.29 -17.06
N ARG A 142 14.35 -12.42 -16.07
CA ARG A 142 15.66 -11.88 -15.75
C ARG A 142 15.93 -12.01 -14.26
N ASP A 143 17.15 -12.38 -13.90
CA ASP A 143 17.62 -12.34 -12.52
C ASP A 143 18.25 -10.96 -12.22
N LEU A 144 17.72 -10.28 -11.21
CA LEU A 144 18.30 -9.11 -10.54
C LEU A 144 19.28 -9.60 -9.46
N PRO A 145 20.60 -9.44 -9.62
CA PRO A 145 21.58 -9.94 -8.66
C PRO A 145 21.50 -9.20 -7.32
N LEU A 146 21.40 -9.94 -6.22
CA LEU A 146 21.31 -9.41 -4.86
C LEU A 146 22.61 -9.57 -4.08
N ARG A 147 22.95 -8.57 -3.27
CA ARG A 147 24.03 -8.67 -2.27
C ARG A 147 23.48 -9.18 -0.94
N LYS A 148 23.25 -10.49 -0.88
CA LYS A 148 22.79 -11.18 0.33
C LYS A 148 23.54 -10.72 1.60
N PRO A 149 22.85 -10.30 2.68
CA PRO A 149 23.48 -9.96 3.96
C PRO A 149 24.19 -11.17 4.56
N ALA A 150 25.18 -10.89 5.43
CA ALA A 150 25.79 -11.94 6.23
C ALA A 150 24.84 -12.42 7.34
N ASP A 151 24.89 -13.71 7.63
CA ASP A 151 24.19 -14.33 8.75
C ASP A 151 24.64 -13.73 10.11
N GLY A 152 23.79 -13.82 11.13
CA GLY A 152 24.02 -13.20 12.44
C GLY A 152 23.65 -14.09 13.62
N VAL A 153 23.85 -13.56 14.83
CA VAL A 153 23.52 -14.23 16.11
C VAL A 153 22.85 -13.23 17.04
N THR A 154 21.78 -13.63 17.73
CA THR A 154 21.07 -12.77 18.69
C THR A 154 21.78 -12.71 20.06
N PRO A 155 21.42 -11.77 20.95
CA PRO A 155 21.94 -11.75 22.33
C PRO A 155 21.70 -13.05 23.14
N ALA A 156 20.73 -13.89 22.72
CA ALA A 156 20.45 -15.19 23.32
C ALA A 156 21.30 -16.34 22.73
N GLY A 157 22.18 -16.07 21.76
CA GLY A 157 22.99 -17.10 21.09
C GLY A 157 22.27 -17.85 19.96
N GLU A 158 21.08 -17.42 19.56
CA GLU A 158 20.35 -17.98 18.41
C GLU A 158 20.95 -17.43 17.11
N SER A 159 21.51 -18.30 16.27
CA SER A 159 21.95 -17.95 14.91
C SER A 159 20.75 -17.77 13.97
N TYR A 160 20.84 -16.81 13.06
CA TYR A 160 19.85 -16.57 12.02
C TYR A 160 20.52 -16.27 10.67
N THR A 161 19.88 -16.69 9.59
CA THR A 161 20.27 -16.35 8.21
C THR A 161 19.35 -15.27 7.65
N TYR A 162 19.58 -14.81 6.41
CA TYR A 162 18.65 -13.90 5.71
C TYR A 162 18.04 -14.52 4.45
N SER A 163 16.80 -14.13 4.17
CA SER A 163 16.15 -14.27 2.86
C SER A 163 15.65 -12.90 2.39
N ALA A 164 15.61 -12.68 1.07
CA ALA A 164 14.87 -11.55 0.53
C ALA A 164 13.37 -11.76 0.84
N GLY A 165 12.67 -10.69 1.22
CA GLY A 165 11.28 -10.70 1.64
C GLY A 165 10.40 -9.93 0.66
N ASP A 166 9.51 -9.10 1.20
CA ASP A 166 8.64 -8.22 0.41
C ASP A 166 9.46 -7.17 -0.37
N LEU A 167 8.95 -6.77 -1.54
CA LEU A 167 9.51 -5.73 -2.39
C LEU A 167 8.55 -4.54 -2.53
N SER A 168 9.10 -3.40 -2.94
CA SER A 168 8.38 -2.31 -3.57
C SER A 168 9.24 -1.66 -4.66
N VAL A 169 8.68 -0.72 -5.41
CA VAL A 169 9.35 -0.03 -6.54
C VAL A 169 9.07 1.46 -6.54
N GLY A 170 10.02 2.20 -7.13
CA GLY A 170 9.90 3.61 -7.47
C GLY A 170 11.13 4.03 -8.29
N ASP A 171 10.96 4.95 -9.24
CA ASP A 171 12.08 5.66 -9.86
C ASP A 171 12.72 6.52 -8.78
N VAL A 172 13.99 6.31 -8.42
CA VAL A 172 14.61 7.07 -7.31
C VAL A 172 15.60 8.14 -7.75
N ASP A 173 16.01 8.18 -9.03
CA ASP A 173 16.97 9.17 -9.53
C ASP A 173 16.50 10.05 -10.71
N GLY A 174 15.38 9.67 -11.35
CA GLY A 174 14.60 10.48 -12.28
C GLY A 174 14.74 10.06 -13.76
N ASP A 175 15.19 8.84 -14.04
CA ASP A 175 15.50 8.33 -15.39
C ASP A 175 14.30 7.68 -16.11
N GLY A 176 13.22 7.39 -15.39
CA GLY A 176 11.99 6.77 -15.88
C GLY A 176 11.93 5.24 -15.76
N GLN A 177 12.94 4.60 -15.18
CA GLN A 177 12.95 3.17 -14.81
C GLN A 177 12.66 2.99 -13.31
N TYR A 178 12.40 1.75 -12.88
CA TYR A 178 12.13 1.43 -11.48
C TYR A 178 13.34 0.80 -10.79
N GLU A 179 13.75 1.37 -9.65
CA GLU A 179 14.61 0.69 -8.68
C GLU A 179 13.80 -0.27 -7.81
N TYR A 180 14.47 -1.34 -7.39
CA TYR A 180 13.87 -2.42 -6.61
C TYR A 180 14.24 -2.25 -5.14
N ILE A 181 13.24 -1.92 -4.33
CA ILE A 181 13.39 -1.74 -2.88
C ILE A 181 13.11 -3.10 -2.21
N VAL A 182 14.16 -3.73 -1.68
CA VAL A 182 14.12 -5.12 -1.19
C VAL A 182 14.25 -5.14 0.32
N LYS A 183 13.20 -5.63 1.02
CA LYS A 183 13.31 -5.99 2.43
C LYS A 183 14.07 -7.31 2.59
N TRP A 184 14.94 -7.39 3.58
CA TRP A 184 15.55 -8.64 4.02
C TRP A 184 15.00 -9.03 5.38
N ASP A 185 14.39 -10.21 5.42
CA ASP A 185 13.86 -10.80 6.65
C ASP A 185 14.86 -11.83 7.20
N PRO A 186 15.24 -11.74 8.49
CA PRO A 186 16.05 -12.76 9.13
C PRO A 186 15.22 -14.03 9.38
N SER A 187 15.85 -15.19 9.34
CA SER A 187 15.20 -16.51 9.48
C SER A 187 14.53 -16.74 10.85
N ASN A 188 14.75 -15.84 11.81
CA ASN A 188 14.11 -15.81 13.12
C ASN A 188 13.15 -14.62 13.32
N ALA A 189 12.69 -13.96 12.24
CA ALA A 189 11.58 -13.01 12.31
C ALA A 189 10.34 -13.63 12.99
N LYS A 190 9.52 -12.78 13.64
CA LYS A 190 8.46 -13.23 14.54
C LYS A 190 7.10 -12.59 14.18
N ASP A 191 6.01 -13.34 14.28
CA ASP A 191 4.71 -12.72 14.55
C ASP A 191 4.74 -12.03 15.94
N VAL A 192 3.93 -11.00 16.15
CA VAL A 192 3.92 -10.26 17.42
C VAL A 192 3.51 -11.12 18.62
N SER A 193 2.73 -12.20 18.40
CA SER A 193 2.38 -13.14 19.48
C SER A 193 3.48 -14.16 19.81
N GLN A 194 4.61 -14.10 19.10
CA GLN A 194 5.75 -15.00 19.29
C GLN A 194 6.87 -14.32 20.08
N VAL A 195 7.50 -15.09 20.97
CA VAL A 195 8.56 -14.64 21.88
C VAL A 195 9.95 -14.85 21.27
N GLY A 196 10.91 -14.01 21.66
CA GLY A 196 12.33 -14.15 21.32
C GLY A 196 12.88 -12.93 20.58
N TYR A 197 14.21 -12.85 20.52
CA TYR A 197 14.91 -11.87 19.69
C TYR A 197 14.67 -12.13 18.19
N THR A 198 15.03 -11.14 17.38
CA THR A 198 15.16 -11.25 15.91
C THR A 198 16.54 -10.77 15.49
N GLY A 199 16.96 -11.09 14.27
CA GLY A 199 17.89 -10.24 13.54
C GLY A 199 17.32 -8.85 13.26
N ASN A 200 18.14 -7.97 12.71
CA ASN A 200 17.69 -6.64 12.26
C ASN A 200 16.86 -6.78 10.98
N VAL A 201 15.97 -5.82 10.71
CA VAL A 201 15.39 -5.65 9.36
C VAL A 201 16.36 -4.81 8.54
N LEU A 202 16.57 -5.19 7.28
CA LEU A 202 17.40 -4.43 6.33
C LEU A 202 16.56 -4.08 5.10
N ILE A 203 16.67 -2.85 4.59
CA ILE A 203 16.07 -2.42 3.32
C ILE A 203 17.20 -2.04 2.36
N ASP A 204 17.24 -2.64 1.18
CA ASP A 204 18.16 -2.28 0.09
C ASP A 204 17.43 -1.54 -1.04
N ALA A 205 18.18 -0.77 -1.84
CA ALA A 205 17.74 -0.28 -3.15
C ALA A 205 18.72 -0.72 -4.26
N TYR A 206 18.19 -1.30 -5.35
CA TYR A 206 18.98 -1.80 -6.49
C TYR A 206 18.51 -1.22 -7.83
N GLU A 207 19.46 -0.75 -8.65
CA GLU A 207 19.27 -0.57 -10.10
C GLU A 207 19.03 -1.95 -10.76
N LEU A 208 18.31 -2.03 -11.88
CA LEU A 208 17.96 -3.29 -12.58
C LEU A 208 19.18 -4.16 -13.00
N ASP A 209 20.39 -3.62 -13.02
CA ASP A 209 21.63 -4.37 -13.31
C ASP A 209 22.25 -5.08 -12.08
N GLY A 210 21.71 -4.87 -10.88
CA GLY A 210 22.25 -5.38 -9.62
C GLY A 210 23.13 -4.38 -8.86
N THR A 211 23.24 -3.13 -9.32
CA THR A 211 23.93 -2.06 -8.59
C THR A 211 23.15 -1.68 -7.33
N LEU A 212 23.59 -2.23 -6.20
CA LEU A 212 23.14 -1.83 -4.86
C LEU A 212 23.56 -0.38 -4.57
N LEU A 213 22.58 0.51 -4.43
CA LEU A 213 22.79 1.93 -4.13
C LEU A 213 23.17 2.13 -2.65
N TYR A 214 22.39 1.56 -1.74
CA TYR A 214 22.58 1.63 -0.28
C TYR A 214 21.79 0.52 0.43
N ARG A 215 22.11 0.33 1.71
CA ARG A 215 21.36 -0.47 2.68
C ARG A 215 20.96 0.40 3.88
N VAL A 216 19.69 0.39 4.26
CA VAL A 216 19.21 0.85 5.56
C VAL A 216 19.10 -0.35 6.48
N ASP A 217 19.97 -0.42 7.48
CA ASP A 217 19.88 -1.33 8.61
C ASP A 217 19.01 -0.66 9.68
N LEU A 218 17.83 -1.20 9.98
CA LEU A 218 16.91 -0.56 10.93
C LEU A 218 17.41 -0.63 12.38
N GLY A 219 18.44 -1.46 12.65
CA GLY A 219 19.05 -1.60 13.96
C GLY A 219 18.22 -2.45 14.93
N VAL A 220 18.76 -2.64 16.13
CA VAL A 220 18.21 -3.55 17.15
C VAL A 220 16.84 -3.15 17.70
N ASN A 221 16.46 -1.87 17.53
CA ASN A 221 15.25 -1.30 18.13
C ASN A 221 14.00 -1.39 17.24
N ILE A 222 14.10 -2.04 16.07
CA ILE A 222 12.96 -2.46 15.25
C ILE A 222 12.98 -4.00 15.16
N ARG A 223 11.88 -4.64 15.58
CA ARG A 223 11.73 -6.10 15.56
C ARG A 223 11.36 -6.57 14.15
N ALA A 224 11.86 -7.74 13.74
CA ALA A 224 11.59 -8.27 12.40
C ALA A 224 10.32 -9.13 12.34
N GLY A 225 9.56 -9.00 11.25
CA GLY A 225 8.29 -9.70 11.01
C GLY A 225 7.25 -8.81 10.32
N ALA A 226 6.23 -9.46 9.73
CA ALA A 226 5.21 -8.83 8.88
C ALA A 226 4.57 -7.57 9.46
N HIS A 227 4.20 -7.58 10.74
CA HIS A 227 3.43 -6.51 11.37
C HIS A 227 4.23 -5.26 11.77
N TYR A 228 5.57 -5.29 11.70
CA TYR A 228 6.43 -4.20 12.19
C TYR A 228 6.80 -3.19 11.11
N THR A 229 7.68 -3.56 10.17
CA THR A 229 8.24 -2.63 9.18
C THR A 229 7.37 -2.61 7.93
N GLN A 230 6.56 -1.55 7.83
CA GLN A 230 5.79 -1.20 6.64
C GLN A 230 6.54 -0.05 5.95
N PHE A 231 6.88 -0.20 4.67
CA PHE A 231 7.75 0.72 3.93
C PHE A 231 7.13 1.21 2.62
N LEU A 232 6.81 2.50 2.60
CA LEU A 232 6.27 3.17 1.42
C LEU A 232 7.41 3.65 0.53
N VAL A 233 7.21 3.58 -0.79
CA VAL A 233 8.14 4.05 -1.84
C VAL A 233 7.33 4.82 -2.88
N TYR A 234 7.56 6.12 -3.01
CA TYR A 234 6.78 7.03 -3.87
C TYR A 234 7.44 8.41 -3.99
N ASP A 235 7.23 9.12 -5.10
CA ASP A 235 7.50 10.57 -5.20
C ASP A 235 6.44 11.34 -4.41
N PHE A 236 6.75 11.81 -3.20
CA PHE A 236 5.78 12.51 -2.34
C PHE A 236 5.83 14.04 -2.45
N ASP A 237 6.91 14.64 -2.95
CA ASP A 237 6.98 16.11 -3.12
C ASP A 237 6.67 16.60 -4.55
N GLY A 238 6.83 15.75 -5.56
CA GLY A 238 6.61 16.07 -6.96
C GLY A 238 7.85 16.57 -7.70
N ASP A 239 9.07 16.26 -7.24
CA ASP A 239 10.31 16.54 -7.98
C ASP A 239 10.65 15.54 -9.09
N GLY A 240 9.98 14.38 -9.11
CA GLY A 240 10.17 13.31 -10.10
C GLY A 240 11.02 12.16 -9.64
N ARG A 241 11.24 12.03 -8.33
CA ARG A 241 12.02 10.94 -7.73
C ARG A 241 11.36 10.45 -6.46
N SER A 242 11.36 9.15 -6.29
CA SER A 242 10.74 8.49 -5.16
C SER A 242 11.54 8.66 -3.88
N GLU A 243 10.86 8.97 -2.79
CA GLU A 243 11.36 8.81 -1.45
C GLU A 243 10.89 7.49 -0.84
N MET A 244 11.52 7.10 0.26
CA MET A 244 10.96 6.06 1.14
C MET A 244 10.47 6.67 2.45
N MET A 245 9.39 6.14 3.01
CA MET A 245 8.90 6.53 4.33
C MET A 245 8.56 5.31 5.18
N PHE A 246 9.18 5.18 6.37
CA PHE A 246 8.90 4.08 7.30
C PHE A 246 9.27 4.39 8.77
N LYS A 247 8.79 3.51 9.65
CA LYS A 247 9.06 3.53 11.10
C LYS A 247 10.53 3.17 11.39
N THR A 248 11.19 4.00 12.19
CA THR A 248 12.61 3.88 12.55
C THR A 248 12.82 4.10 14.05
N ALA A 249 14.05 3.90 14.53
CA ALA A 249 14.40 3.97 15.95
C ALA A 249 15.87 4.39 16.14
N PRO A 250 16.33 4.65 17.38
CA PRO A 250 17.76 4.74 17.65
C PRO A 250 18.48 3.46 17.17
N GLY A 251 19.68 3.60 16.62
CA GLY A 251 20.40 2.50 15.96
C GLY A 251 20.14 2.34 14.46
N THR A 252 19.07 2.90 13.89
CA THR A 252 18.84 2.84 12.43
C THR A 252 19.97 3.55 11.66
N LYS A 253 20.66 2.79 10.79
CA LYS A 253 21.91 3.15 10.10
C LYS A 253 21.79 2.96 8.59
N ILE A 254 22.38 3.85 7.82
CA ILE A 254 22.43 3.80 6.35
C ILE A 254 23.88 3.63 5.90
N THR A 255 24.12 2.62 5.08
CA THR A 255 25.40 2.31 4.44
C THR A 255 25.23 2.51 2.93
N ARG A 256 25.80 3.58 2.38
CA ARG A 256 25.77 3.86 0.93
C ARG A 256 26.95 3.19 0.23
N TYR A 257 26.73 2.67 -0.96
CA TYR A 257 27.77 2.06 -1.79
C TYR A 257 28.07 2.92 -3.04
N GLY A 258 29.13 2.58 -3.76
CA GLY A 258 29.39 3.07 -5.12
C GLY A 258 29.22 1.95 -6.14
N LYS A 259 29.21 2.27 -7.44
CA LYS A 259 29.02 1.32 -8.58
C LYS A 259 30.09 0.20 -8.71
N LYS A 260 30.92 -0.03 -7.69
CA LYS A 260 31.83 -1.19 -7.54
C LYS A 260 31.54 -2.02 -6.27
N GLY A 261 30.41 -1.79 -5.61
CA GLY A 261 30.02 -2.46 -4.36
C GLY A 261 30.85 -2.10 -3.13
N ASN A 262 31.81 -1.17 -3.23
CA ASN A 262 32.52 -0.64 -2.06
C ASN A 262 31.60 0.30 -1.26
N VAL A 263 31.76 0.31 0.07
CA VAL A 263 31.12 1.33 0.92
C VAL A 263 31.69 2.71 0.55
N VAL A 264 30.82 3.72 0.53
CA VAL A 264 31.13 5.14 0.28
C VAL A 264 30.91 5.96 1.55
N SER A 265 29.86 5.68 2.32
CA SER A 265 29.60 6.32 3.60
C SER A 265 28.72 5.46 4.51
N GLU A 266 28.90 5.61 5.83
CA GLU A 266 27.96 5.13 6.84
C GLU A 266 27.50 6.30 7.70
N ARG A 267 26.21 6.31 8.07
CA ARG A 267 25.57 7.33 8.90
C ARG A 267 24.43 6.69 9.69
N TYR A 268 24.09 7.25 10.85
CA TYR A 268 22.80 6.98 11.47
C TYR A 268 21.76 8.03 11.04
N ILE A 269 20.48 7.74 11.25
CA ILE A 269 19.42 8.74 11.09
C ILE A 269 19.60 9.93 12.04
N THR A 270 19.10 11.10 11.67
CA THR A 270 19.06 12.27 12.55
C THR A 270 18.06 12.05 13.69
N LEU A 271 18.54 11.87 14.92
CA LEU A 271 17.69 11.84 16.11
C LEU A 271 17.02 13.22 16.34
N PRO A 272 15.75 13.27 16.75
CA PRO A 272 15.11 14.52 17.15
C PRO A 272 15.85 15.19 18.31
N LYS A 273 16.03 16.52 18.22
CA LYS A 273 16.83 17.30 19.18
C LYS A 273 16.35 17.22 20.64
N LYS A 274 15.12 16.76 20.89
CA LYS A 274 14.60 16.51 22.24
C LYS A 274 15.21 15.26 22.88
N ASP A 275 15.42 14.20 22.10
CA ASP A 275 15.84 12.89 22.60
C ASP A 275 17.36 12.87 22.81
N VAL A 276 18.11 13.54 21.92
CA VAL A 276 19.54 13.84 22.13
C VAL A 276 19.76 14.62 23.43
N ARG A 277 18.85 15.54 23.80
CA ARG A 277 18.88 16.23 25.10
C ARG A 277 18.42 15.38 26.28
N ALA A 278 17.65 14.31 26.03
CA ALA A 278 17.27 13.32 27.04
C ALA A 278 18.34 12.23 27.23
N GLY A 279 19.40 12.22 26.41
CA GLY A 279 20.51 11.27 26.48
C GLY A 279 20.40 10.06 25.54
N VAL A 280 19.39 10.02 24.66
CA VAL A 280 19.18 8.94 23.69
C VAL A 280 20.33 8.87 22.68
N SER A 281 20.81 7.66 22.40
CA SER A 281 21.93 7.39 21.49
C SER A 281 21.62 6.26 20.50
N HIS A 282 22.35 6.19 19.39
CA HIS A 282 22.25 5.04 18.46
C HIS A 282 22.86 3.74 19.00
N THR A 283 23.49 3.78 20.18
CA THR A 283 24.01 2.62 20.91
C THR A 283 23.06 2.12 22.00
N ASP A 284 21.89 2.75 22.16
CA ASP A 284 20.85 2.28 23.08
C ASP A 284 20.23 0.97 22.56
N ASP A 285 20.05 -0.03 23.43
CA ASP A 285 19.29 -1.24 23.14
C ASP A 285 18.06 -1.28 24.06
N TYR A 286 16.88 -1.12 23.47
CA TYR A 286 15.60 -1.09 24.18
C TYR A 286 14.90 -2.47 24.18
N ARG A 287 15.56 -3.53 23.65
CA ARG A 287 15.06 -4.91 23.71
C ARG A 287 15.18 -5.45 25.12
N LEU A 288 14.06 -5.94 25.66
CA LEU A 288 14.04 -6.55 26.99
C LEU A 288 14.59 -7.98 26.96
N SER A 289 15.55 -8.30 27.84
CA SER A 289 15.81 -9.70 28.22
C SER A 289 14.71 -10.21 29.18
N ARG A 290 14.71 -11.51 29.48
CA ARG A 290 13.79 -12.10 30.48
C ARG A 290 13.89 -11.41 31.84
N THR A 291 15.10 -11.00 32.23
CA THR A 291 15.36 -10.26 33.48
C THR A 291 14.78 -8.85 33.43
N ASP A 292 14.97 -8.16 32.30
CA ASP A 292 14.50 -6.77 32.13
C ASP A 292 12.98 -6.70 32.01
N TYR A 293 12.35 -7.68 31.36
CA TYR A 293 10.90 -7.80 31.30
C TYR A 293 10.29 -8.11 32.67
N TYR A 294 10.90 -8.99 33.47
CA TYR A 294 10.48 -9.17 34.86
C TYR A 294 10.63 -7.87 35.68
N ALA A 295 11.76 -7.17 35.55
CA ALA A 295 11.97 -5.88 36.21
C ALA A 295 10.99 -4.79 35.73
N HIS A 296 10.55 -4.85 34.46
CA HIS A 296 9.50 -4.00 33.89
C HIS A 296 8.13 -4.28 34.51
N VAL A 297 7.69 -5.54 34.57
CA VAL A 297 6.41 -5.92 35.20
C VAL A 297 6.40 -5.55 36.69
N VAL A 298 7.49 -5.79 37.43
CA VAL A 298 7.62 -5.35 38.83
C VAL A 298 7.51 -3.83 38.96
N ARG A 299 8.08 -3.06 38.03
CA ARG A 299 8.01 -1.58 38.01
C ARG A 299 6.56 -1.11 37.77
N MET A 300 5.90 -1.67 36.75
CA MET A 300 4.49 -1.42 36.45
C MET A 300 3.61 -1.71 37.67
N PHE A 301 3.83 -2.85 38.35
CA PHE A 301 3.05 -3.24 39.52
C PHE A 301 3.25 -2.28 40.70
N ARG A 302 4.48 -1.81 40.98
CA ARG A 302 4.71 -0.76 41.98
C ARG A 302 3.96 0.53 41.68
N GLN A 303 3.81 0.86 40.40
CA GLN A 303 3.13 2.07 39.92
C GLN A 303 1.61 1.91 39.73
N TRP A 304 1.03 0.73 39.99
CA TRP A 304 -0.40 0.43 39.77
C TRP A 304 -1.36 1.49 40.36
N HIS A 305 -1.13 1.88 41.62
CA HIS A 305 -1.89 2.90 42.34
C HIS A 305 -1.83 4.32 41.73
N GLN A 306 -0.98 4.55 40.74
CA GLN A 306 -0.81 5.82 40.01
C GLN A 306 -1.36 5.73 38.57
N HIS A 307 -1.78 4.54 38.12
CA HIS A 307 -2.29 4.36 36.77
C HIS A 307 -3.60 5.15 36.59
N PRO A 308 -3.77 5.93 35.50
CA PRO A 308 -4.94 6.82 35.35
C PRO A 308 -6.29 6.12 35.51
N GLU A 309 -6.43 4.90 34.99
CA GLU A 309 -7.65 4.09 35.11
C GLU A 309 -7.93 3.61 36.55
N VAL A 310 -6.88 3.36 37.34
CA VAL A 310 -7.00 2.96 38.75
C VAL A 310 -7.35 4.17 39.62
N VAL A 311 -6.68 5.30 39.38
CA VAL A 311 -6.97 6.58 40.05
C VAL A 311 -8.38 7.08 39.74
N ALA A 312 -8.88 6.82 38.52
CA ALA A 312 -10.26 7.13 38.11
C ALA A 312 -11.30 6.08 38.56
N GLY A 313 -10.91 5.02 39.26
CA GLY A 313 -11.81 3.96 39.73
C GLY A 313 -12.45 3.11 38.61
N ARG A 314 -11.88 3.12 37.40
CA ARG A 314 -12.31 2.30 36.26
C ARG A 314 -11.67 0.90 36.28
N TRP A 315 -10.46 0.79 36.84
CA TRP A 315 -9.76 -0.47 37.09
C TRP A 315 -9.70 -0.80 38.60
N PRO A 316 -9.41 -2.07 38.97
CA PRO A 316 -9.35 -2.48 40.37
C PRO A 316 -8.29 -1.73 41.17
N ALA A 317 -8.61 -1.37 42.42
CA ALA A 317 -7.74 -0.55 43.26
C ALA A 317 -6.42 -1.26 43.62
N THR A 318 -6.40 -2.59 43.59
CA THR A 318 -5.20 -3.42 43.79
C THR A 318 -5.06 -4.48 42.69
N LEU A 319 -3.82 -4.94 42.47
CA LEU A 319 -3.52 -6.05 41.57
C LEU A 319 -4.14 -7.36 42.09
N GLU A 320 -4.21 -7.55 43.41
CA GLU A 320 -4.92 -8.68 44.01
C GLU A 320 -6.38 -8.76 43.55
N GLN A 321 -7.11 -7.64 43.57
CA GLN A 321 -8.47 -7.55 43.04
C GLN A 321 -8.52 -7.82 41.52
N ALA A 322 -7.53 -7.34 40.78
CA ALA A 322 -7.44 -7.57 39.33
C ALA A 322 -7.16 -9.05 38.96
N PHE A 323 -6.45 -9.79 39.82
CA PHE A 323 -6.23 -11.23 39.66
C PHE A 323 -7.32 -12.10 40.29
N GLY A 324 -8.29 -11.50 40.99
CA GLY A 324 -9.38 -12.21 41.67
C GLY A 324 -8.94 -12.93 42.96
N ILE A 325 -7.93 -12.41 43.66
CA ILE A 325 -7.44 -12.95 44.94
C ILE A 325 -7.65 -11.95 46.09
N GLU A 326 -7.69 -12.45 47.32
CA GLU A 326 -7.78 -11.62 48.52
C GLU A 326 -6.61 -10.61 48.60
N PRO A 327 -6.87 -9.31 48.90
CA PRO A 327 -5.83 -8.31 49.12
C PRO A 327 -4.87 -8.69 50.27
N ARG A 328 -3.58 -8.47 50.07
CA ARG A 328 -2.51 -8.84 51.03
C ARG A 328 -1.61 -7.66 51.38
N TYR A 329 -1.48 -6.69 50.49
CA TYR A 329 -0.49 -5.64 50.60
C TYR A 329 -1.12 -4.24 50.67
N GLN A 330 -0.43 -3.32 51.36
CA GLN A 330 -0.76 -1.90 51.32
C GLN A 330 -0.07 -1.25 50.11
N TYR A 331 -0.77 -0.29 49.50
CA TYR A 331 -0.28 0.49 48.35
C TYR A 331 0.10 1.91 48.85
N PRO A 332 1.20 2.53 48.37
CA PRO A 332 2.14 2.07 47.35
C PRO A 332 2.91 0.80 47.74
N LEU A 333 3.07 -0.13 46.79
CA LEU A 333 3.77 -1.39 47.03
C LEU A 333 5.27 -1.16 47.28
N SER A 334 5.81 -1.92 48.24
CA SER A 334 7.25 -2.09 48.38
C SER A 334 7.82 -2.83 47.16
N GLN A 335 9.14 -2.80 47.00
CA GLN A 335 9.83 -3.59 45.98
C GLN A 335 9.53 -5.09 46.12
N GLU A 336 9.59 -5.60 47.35
CA GLU A 336 9.31 -6.98 47.72
C GLU A 336 7.86 -7.40 47.43
N HIS A 337 6.87 -6.59 47.81
CA HIS A 337 5.46 -6.91 47.58
C HIS A 337 5.10 -6.93 46.09
N ALA A 338 5.70 -6.03 45.29
CA ALA A 338 5.51 -6.03 43.85
C ALA A 338 6.25 -7.17 43.14
N GLN A 339 7.39 -7.64 43.68
CA GLN A 339 8.03 -8.87 43.22
C GLN A 339 7.15 -10.09 43.50
N ALA A 340 6.63 -10.24 44.72
CA ALA A 340 5.72 -11.32 45.07
C ALA A 340 4.43 -11.34 44.20
N LEU A 341 3.90 -10.17 43.86
CA LEU A 341 2.77 -10.06 42.92
C LEU A 341 3.16 -10.33 41.46
N ALA A 342 4.34 -9.91 41.01
CA ALA A 342 4.85 -10.24 39.67
C ALA A 342 5.13 -11.74 39.50
N ASP A 343 5.65 -12.39 40.53
CA ASP A 343 5.87 -13.84 40.58
C ASP A 343 4.51 -14.57 40.54
N HIS A 344 3.55 -14.17 41.38
CA HIS A 344 2.19 -14.71 41.32
C HIS A 344 1.55 -14.50 39.93
N PHE A 345 1.74 -13.33 39.32
CA PHE A 345 1.21 -13.03 38.00
C PHE A 345 1.81 -13.92 36.91
N MET A 346 3.13 -14.09 36.87
CA MET A 346 3.82 -14.87 35.84
C MET A 346 3.70 -16.38 36.03
N ASP A 347 3.69 -16.88 37.26
CA ASP A 347 3.80 -18.31 37.56
C ASP A 347 2.46 -18.97 37.94
N VAL A 348 1.45 -18.18 38.32
CA VAL A 348 0.14 -18.72 38.76
C VAL A 348 -1.00 -18.12 37.94
N TYR A 349 -1.16 -16.79 37.92
CA TYR A 349 -2.29 -16.14 37.26
C TYR A 349 -2.25 -16.37 35.74
N ALA A 350 -1.20 -15.93 35.04
CA ALA A 350 -1.13 -16.04 33.59
C ALA A 350 -1.20 -17.51 33.10
N PRO A 351 -0.51 -18.49 33.71
CA PRO A 351 -0.67 -19.91 33.35
C PRO A 351 -2.09 -20.46 33.61
N SER A 352 -2.80 -19.98 34.64
CA SER A 352 -4.21 -20.37 34.87
C SER A 352 -5.17 -19.79 33.83
N ARG A 353 -4.84 -18.64 33.22
CA ARG A 353 -5.61 -18.03 32.10
C ARG A 353 -5.43 -18.81 30.80
N SER A 354 -4.21 -19.30 30.55
CA SER A 354 -3.92 -20.25 29.48
C SER A 354 -2.57 -20.93 29.71
N SER A 355 -2.51 -22.25 29.47
CA SER A 355 -1.25 -23.02 29.48
C SER A 355 -0.26 -22.61 28.39
N ARG A 356 -0.64 -21.71 27.46
CA ARG A 356 0.24 -21.09 26.48
C ARG A 356 0.95 -19.82 27.00
N ASN A 357 0.57 -19.29 28.16
CA ASN A 357 1.15 -18.08 28.72
C ASN A 357 2.46 -18.40 29.46
N ASN A 358 3.60 -18.17 28.82
CA ASN A 358 4.94 -18.37 29.40
C ASN A 358 5.70 -17.04 29.52
N LEU A 359 5.28 -16.21 30.47
CA LEU A 359 5.84 -14.86 30.65
C LEU A 359 7.28 -14.85 31.21
N ARG A 360 7.72 -15.96 31.83
CA ARG A 360 9.14 -16.14 32.27
C ARG A 360 10.11 -16.34 31.11
N ALA A 361 9.64 -16.71 29.92
CA ALA A 361 10.45 -16.82 28.71
C ALA A 361 10.46 -15.53 27.87
N PHE A 362 9.66 -14.52 28.23
CA PHE A 362 9.43 -13.33 27.40
C PHE A 362 10.70 -12.48 27.25
N GLU A 363 11.17 -12.30 26.01
CA GLU A 363 12.36 -11.54 25.65
C GLU A 363 12.32 -11.08 24.19
N GLY A 364 13.15 -10.09 23.84
CA GLY A 364 13.36 -9.61 22.47
C GLY A 364 12.32 -8.61 21.95
N PHE A 365 11.46 -8.07 22.81
CA PHE A 365 10.48 -7.02 22.49
C PHE A 365 10.99 -5.63 22.89
N ILE A 366 10.55 -4.61 22.16
CA ILE A 366 10.87 -3.19 22.36
C ILE A 366 9.63 -2.47 22.91
N LEU A 367 9.32 -2.67 24.19
CA LEU A 367 8.12 -2.13 24.85
C LEU A 367 8.28 -0.68 25.36
N HIS A 368 9.45 -0.08 25.16
CA HIS A 368 9.76 1.29 25.58
C HIS A 368 10.81 1.91 24.65
N GLY A 369 11.34 3.09 24.98
CA GLY A 369 12.22 3.86 24.09
C GLY A 369 11.45 4.63 23.01
N PRO A 370 12.10 5.62 22.37
CA PRO A 370 11.48 6.46 21.36
C PRO A 370 11.28 5.71 20.04
N GLU A 371 10.26 6.14 19.30
CA GLU A 371 9.88 5.59 18.00
C GLU A 371 9.79 6.76 17.01
N TYR A 372 10.27 6.58 15.79
CA TYR A 372 10.34 7.64 14.79
C TYR A 372 9.66 7.27 13.48
N LEU A 373 9.28 8.29 12.71
CA LEU A 373 8.99 8.19 11.28
C LEU A 373 10.07 8.99 10.54
N THR A 374 10.76 8.35 9.59
CA THR A 374 11.82 8.98 8.79
C THR A 374 11.44 8.97 7.30
N VAL A 375 11.65 10.11 6.63
CA VAL A 375 11.68 10.22 5.17
C VAL A 375 13.12 10.04 4.69
N PHE A 376 13.29 9.22 3.65
CA PHE A 376 14.58 8.92 3.04
C PHE A 376 14.61 9.31 1.56
N ASP A 377 15.68 10.01 1.18
CA ASP A 377 16.14 10.27 -0.18
C ASP A 377 16.35 8.95 -0.93
N GLY A 378 15.54 8.69 -1.98
CA GLY A 378 15.50 7.37 -2.61
C GLY A 378 16.78 6.94 -3.31
N ALA A 379 17.57 7.85 -3.87
CA ALA A 379 18.82 7.52 -4.57
C ALA A 379 20.03 7.28 -3.64
N THR A 380 19.96 7.76 -2.39
CA THR A 380 21.12 7.70 -1.47
C THR A 380 20.84 7.11 -0.10
N GLY A 381 19.57 6.83 0.23
CA GLY A 381 19.12 6.39 1.55
C GLY A 381 19.32 7.46 2.62
N ARG A 382 19.60 8.71 2.27
CA ARG A 382 19.80 9.81 3.22
C ARG A 382 18.50 10.09 3.96
N ASP A 383 18.50 10.08 5.29
CA ASP A 383 17.41 10.68 6.04
C ASP A 383 17.32 12.18 5.72
N LEU A 384 16.13 12.61 5.30
CA LEU A 384 15.77 13.99 4.97
C LEU A 384 15.06 14.67 6.13
N HIS A 385 14.15 13.95 6.80
CA HIS A 385 13.42 14.44 7.97
C HIS A 385 13.00 13.27 8.87
N THR A 386 13.22 13.41 10.17
CA THR A 386 12.84 12.42 11.20
C THR A 386 11.96 13.11 12.25
N ILE A 387 10.78 12.54 12.50
CA ILE A 387 9.82 13.00 13.51
C ILE A 387 9.47 11.85 14.48
N ASP A 388 8.75 12.18 15.55
CA ASP A 388 8.12 11.16 16.40
C ASP A 388 7.13 10.30 15.59
N TYR A 389 7.17 8.98 15.77
CA TYR A 389 6.17 8.11 15.18
C TYR A 389 4.81 8.37 15.81
N LYS A 390 3.77 8.55 14.98
CA LYS A 390 2.40 8.79 15.45
C LYS A 390 1.45 7.66 15.03
N PRO A 391 0.62 7.13 15.96
CA PRO A 391 0.70 7.36 17.41
C PRO A 391 1.87 6.63 18.06
N GLY A 392 2.43 7.24 19.10
CA GLY A 392 3.40 6.58 19.97
C GLY A 392 2.77 5.47 20.81
N ARG A 393 3.62 4.53 21.27
CA ARG A 393 3.26 3.28 21.96
C ARG A 393 2.28 3.40 23.14
N HIS A 394 2.31 4.52 23.87
CA HIS A 394 1.67 4.74 25.17
C HIS A 394 2.24 3.89 26.32
N ASP A 395 2.09 2.56 26.25
CA ASP A 395 2.53 1.60 27.27
C ASP A 395 3.13 0.34 26.61
N ASP A 396 3.03 -0.82 27.27
CA ASP A 396 3.52 -2.12 26.78
C ASP A 396 2.44 -3.00 26.11
N GLY A 397 1.24 -2.43 25.87
CA GLY A 397 0.06 -3.13 25.38
C GLY A 397 -1.09 -3.19 26.40
N LEU A 398 -0.90 -2.74 27.65
CA LEU A 398 -1.91 -2.79 28.72
C LEU A 398 -3.23 -2.09 28.33
N MET A 399 -3.18 -0.82 27.92
CA MET A 399 -4.34 -0.06 27.42
C MET A 399 -4.81 -0.52 26.04
N TRP A 400 -3.94 -1.15 25.25
CA TRP A 400 -4.31 -1.78 23.97
C TRP A 400 -5.03 -3.13 24.16
N GLY A 401 -5.09 -3.67 25.38
CA GLY A 401 -5.82 -4.89 25.72
C GLY A 401 -5.02 -6.19 25.59
N ASP A 402 -3.70 -6.13 25.47
CA ASP A 402 -2.82 -7.29 25.29
C ASP A 402 -2.69 -8.20 26.51
N TYR A 403 -3.09 -7.70 27.68
CA TYR A 403 -3.13 -8.43 28.94
C TYR A 403 -4.53 -8.96 29.31
N ALA A 404 -5.60 -8.48 28.64
CA ALA A 404 -6.97 -8.67 29.12
C ALA A 404 -7.56 -10.05 28.77
N MET A 405 -7.16 -10.59 27.63
CA MET A 405 -7.68 -11.85 27.07
C MET A 405 -7.12 -13.09 27.81
N GLY A 406 -7.56 -14.29 27.40
CA GLY A 406 -7.08 -15.55 28.00
C GLY A 406 -5.61 -15.88 27.65
N ARG A 407 -5.17 -15.52 26.43
CA ARG A 407 -3.76 -15.49 26.05
C ARG A 407 -3.24 -14.07 26.33
N ILE A 408 -2.13 -13.97 27.08
CA ILE A 408 -1.52 -12.71 27.49
C ILE A 408 -0.28 -12.48 26.62
N GLU A 409 -0.27 -11.40 25.85
CA GLU A 409 0.62 -11.20 24.71
C GLU A 409 1.18 -9.76 24.67
N PRO A 410 2.02 -9.34 25.63
CA PRO A 410 2.57 -7.98 25.68
C PRO A 410 3.26 -7.62 24.36
N GLY A 411 3.01 -6.43 23.83
CA GLY A 411 3.53 -6.02 22.52
C GLY A 411 2.78 -6.59 21.30
N ASN A 412 1.56 -7.14 21.43
CA ASN A 412 0.79 -7.67 20.29
C ASN A 412 -0.01 -6.56 19.57
N ARG A 413 -1.14 -6.12 20.13
CA ARG A 413 -2.06 -5.15 19.50
C ARG A 413 -1.42 -3.79 19.31
N VAL A 414 -0.53 -3.41 20.22
CA VAL A 414 0.21 -2.15 20.16
C VAL A 414 1.16 -2.09 18.96
N ASP A 415 1.82 -3.19 18.59
CA ASP A 415 2.79 -3.23 17.48
C ASP A 415 2.22 -3.87 16.21
N ARG A 416 0.91 -3.66 15.97
CA ARG A 416 0.27 -3.88 14.67
C ARG A 416 0.31 -2.58 13.86
N PHE A 417 1.22 -2.48 12.89
CA PHE A 417 1.35 -1.31 12.01
C PHE A 417 0.84 -1.60 10.60
N LEU A 418 0.28 -0.60 9.93
CA LEU A 418 -0.04 -0.64 8.48
C LEU A 418 0.44 0.64 7.80
N SER A 419 0.59 0.59 6.47
CA SER A 419 0.89 1.77 5.65
C SER A 419 0.21 1.73 4.28
N GLY A 420 -0.01 2.90 3.67
CA GLY A 420 -0.39 3.04 2.26
C GLY A 420 -0.12 4.44 1.73
N VAL A 421 -0.27 4.61 0.42
CA VAL A 421 -0.28 5.91 -0.25
C VAL A 421 -1.72 6.24 -0.64
N ALA A 422 -2.12 7.51 -0.57
CA ALA A 422 -3.44 7.95 -1.02
C ALA A 422 -3.44 9.38 -1.58
N TYR A 423 -4.22 9.61 -2.64
CA TYR A 423 -4.44 10.91 -3.26
C TYR A 423 -5.53 11.71 -2.53
N LEU A 424 -5.25 12.08 -1.28
CA LEU A 424 -6.20 12.75 -0.36
C LEU A 424 -6.65 14.15 -0.84
N ASP A 425 -5.95 14.78 -1.78
CA ASP A 425 -6.34 16.03 -2.44
C ASP A 425 -6.75 15.83 -3.92
N GLY A 426 -6.78 14.58 -4.39
CA GLY A 426 -7.08 14.20 -5.78
C GLY A 426 -5.96 14.52 -6.76
N ARG A 427 -4.75 14.86 -6.27
CA ARG A 427 -3.67 15.42 -7.09
C ARG A 427 -2.26 14.99 -6.71
N ARG A 428 -1.94 14.90 -5.42
CA ARG A 428 -0.60 14.55 -4.91
C ARG A 428 -0.70 13.42 -3.89
N PRO A 429 0.23 12.46 -3.91
CA PRO A 429 0.24 11.35 -2.97
C PRO A 429 0.53 11.84 -1.55
N SER A 430 -0.20 11.28 -0.58
CA SER A 430 0.05 11.44 0.86
C SER A 430 0.40 10.10 1.48
N ALA A 431 1.31 10.09 2.44
CA ALA A 431 1.70 8.89 3.18
C ALA A 431 0.75 8.65 4.36
N VAL A 432 0.12 7.48 4.40
CA VAL A 432 -0.79 7.07 5.49
C VAL A 432 -0.15 5.96 6.31
N PHE A 433 -0.16 6.12 7.64
CA PHE A 433 0.31 5.12 8.60
C PHE A 433 -0.77 4.83 9.63
N ALA A 434 -0.88 3.58 10.08
CA ALA A 434 -1.86 3.16 11.08
C ALA A 434 -1.22 2.33 12.21
N ARG A 435 -1.82 2.37 13.40
CA ARG A 435 -1.39 1.54 14.56
C ARG A 435 -2.60 0.99 15.32
N GLY A 436 -2.62 -0.33 15.48
CA GLY A 436 -3.72 -1.08 16.09
C GLY A 436 -4.96 -1.16 15.20
N TYR A 437 -5.65 -2.31 15.23
CA TYR A 437 -6.95 -2.50 14.57
C TYR A 437 -7.91 -3.43 15.33
N TYR A 438 -7.41 -4.33 16.19
CA TYR A 438 -8.25 -5.23 16.98
C TYR A 438 -9.03 -4.54 18.11
N THR A 439 -8.45 -3.51 18.72
CA THR A 439 -8.99 -2.77 19.87
C THR A 439 -9.01 -1.28 19.53
N ARG A 440 -8.13 -0.46 20.15
CA ARG A 440 -7.90 0.91 19.68
C ARG A 440 -7.33 0.85 18.26
N SER A 441 -7.90 1.66 17.38
CA SER A 441 -7.53 1.78 15.97
C SER A 441 -7.19 3.23 15.66
N THR A 442 -6.12 3.45 14.90
CA THR A 442 -5.63 4.81 14.62
C THR A 442 -5.05 4.90 13.22
N LEU A 443 -5.21 6.07 12.58
CA LEU A 443 -4.61 6.39 11.28
C LEU A 443 -4.06 7.82 11.31
N VAL A 444 -2.95 8.07 10.62
CA VAL A 444 -2.38 9.41 10.42
C VAL A 444 -1.98 9.58 8.96
N ALA A 445 -2.32 10.72 8.37
CA ALA A 445 -1.90 11.10 7.03
C ALA A 445 -0.86 12.22 7.06
N TYR A 446 0.14 12.14 6.19
CA TYR A 446 1.18 13.15 6.02
C TYR A 446 1.34 13.56 4.56
N GLY A 447 1.44 14.87 4.33
CA GLY A 447 2.01 15.45 3.11
C GLY A 447 3.51 15.77 3.29
N TRP A 448 4.21 15.86 2.16
CA TRP A 448 5.64 16.19 2.08
C TRP A 448 5.88 17.31 1.04
N ASP A 449 6.90 18.14 1.31
CA ASP A 449 7.27 19.35 0.55
C ASP A 449 8.77 19.41 0.21
N GLY A 450 9.44 18.24 0.19
CA GLY A 450 10.89 18.10 0.00
C GLY A 450 11.72 18.47 1.23
N ARG A 451 11.09 18.91 2.34
CA ARG A 451 11.78 19.48 3.50
C ARG A 451 11.19 19.09 4.86
N ARG A 452 9.86 18.90 4.95
CA ARG A 452 9.12 18.67 6.19
C ARG A 452 7.89 17.79 5.97
N LEU A 453 7.75 16.79 6.83
CA LEU A 453 6.48 16.10 7.00
C LEU A 453 5.49 17.06 7.67
N THR A 454 4.33 17.22 7.04
CA THR A 454 3.19 17.96 7.59
C THR A 454 2.05 16.98 7.79
N GLN A 455 1.48 16.93 9.01
CA GLN A 455 0.34 16.05 9.28
C GLN A 455 -0.92 16.67 8.66
N ASN A 456 -1.58 15.95 7.76
CA ASN A 456 -2.84 16.36 7.14
C ASN A 456 -3.97 16.21 8.18
N TRP A 457 -4.19 14.97 8.65
CA TRP A 457 -5.20 14.62 9.65
C TRP A 457 -4.73 13.49 10.56
N TYR A 458 -5.51 13.21 11.62
CA TYR A 458 -5.26 12.11 12.55
C TYR A 458 -6.59 11.54 13.08
N VAL A 459 -6.79 10.24 12.87
CA VAL A 459 -7.92 9.45 13.33
C VAL A 459 -7.50 8.61 14.54
N ASP A 460 -8.34 8.58 15.56
CA ASP A 460 -8.14 7.81 16.78
C ASP A 460 -9.49 7.35 17.32
N SER A 461 -9.73 6.04 17.40
CA SER A 461 -10.96 5.51 18.02
C SER A 461 -11.06 5.82 19.52
N GLY A 462 -9.97 6.27 20.14
CA GLY A 462 -9.79 6.23 21.58
C GLY A 462 -9.61 4.79 22.09
N TRP A 463 -9.32 4.67 23.38
CA TRP A 463 -9.18 3.39 24.06
C TRP A 463 -10.50 2.65 24.17
N THR A 464 -10.52 1.34 23.89
CA THR A 464 -11.64 0.45 24.20
C THR A 464 -11.80 0.33 25.73
N PRO A 465 -12.97 0.66 26.32
CA PRO A 465 -13.16 0.57 27.76
C PRO A 465 -12.95 -0.86 28.29
N MET A 466 -12.13 -0.98 29.32
CA MET A 466 -11.89 -2.21 30.08
C MET A 466 -12.13 -1.96 31.56
N THR A 467 -12.80 -2.88 32.25
CA THR A 467 -12.99 -2.83 33.72
C THR A 467 -11.86 -3.52 34.48
N ASN A 468 -11.10 -4.38 33.81
CA ASN A 468 -9.91 -5.04 34.35
C ASN A 468 -8.95 -5.41 33.20
N PRO A 469 -7.74 -4.82 33.09
CA PRO A 469 -6.84 -5.06 31.97
C PRO A 469 -6.18 -6.44 32.00
N PHE A 470 -6.40 -7.25 33.03
CA PHE A 470 -5.92 -8.64 33.12
C PHE A 470 -7.04 -9.68 32.94
N ASN A 471 -8.31 -9.24 32.88
CA ASN A 471 -9.47 -10.12 32.71
C ASN A 471 -10.69 -9.37 32.13
N ASP A 472 -10.64 -9.05 30.84
CA ASP A 472 -11.77 -8.43 30.14
C ASP A 472 -11.72 -8.72 28.62
N GLY A 473 -12.83 -8.47 27.92
CA GLY A 473 -12.96 -8.66 26.47
C GLY A 473 -13.11 -7.32 25.73
N PRO A 474 -12.00 -6.64 25.36
CA PRO A 474 -12.05 -5.33 24.69
C PRO A 474 -12.45 -5.39 23.21
N HIS A 475 -12.37 -6.55 22.56
CA HIS A 475 -12.80 -6.75 21.18
C HIS A 475 -14.30 -6.47 20.99
N GLY A 476 -14.67 -5.87 19.87
CA GLY A 476 -16.06 -5.59 19.49
C GLY A 476 -16.72 -4.41 20.24
N ARG A 477 -16.02 -3.80 21.21
CA ARG A 477 -16.48 -2.61 21.95
C ARG A 477 -16.14 -1.33 21.21
N ASP A 478 -16.97 -0.32 21.38
CA ASP A 478 -16.66 1.04 20.95
C ASP A 478 -15.44 1.58 21.71
N GLY A 479 -14.59 2.31 20.99
CA GLY A 479 -13.54 3.12 21.60
C GLY A 479 -14.12 4.35 22.31
N THR A 480 -13.28 5.08 23.05
CA THR A 480 -13.69 6.23 23.85
C THR A 480 -13.87 7.54 23.06
N ASP A 481 -13.52 7.58 21.77
CA ASP A 481 -13.82 8.72 20.91
C ASP A 481 -15.27 8.67 20.38
N PRO A 482 -16.06 9.75 20.46
CA PRO A 482 -17.46 9.75 20.07
C PRO A 482 -17.71 9.75 18.54
N GLN A 483 -16.70 10.05 17.73
CA GLN A 483 -16.79 10.03 16.26
C GLN A 483 -16.21 8.74 15.68
N PHE A 484 -15.04 8.32 16.16
CA PHE A 484 -14.28 7.20 15.62
C PHE A 484 -14.39 5.91 16.45
N GLY A 485 -15.07 5.92 17.60
CA GLY A 485 -15.21 4.75 18.47
C GLY A 485 -15.76 3.49 17.77
N THR A 486 -16.49 3.65 16.67
CA THR A 486 -17.02 2.53 15.85
C THR A 486 -16.00 1.80 14.97
N ILE A 487 -14.77 2.32 14.78
CA ILE A 487 -13.76 1.70 13.89
C ILE A 487 -12.85 0.67 14.60
N THR A 488 -13.00 0.53 15.92
CA THR A 488 -12.36 -0.54 16.70
C THR A 488 -12.74 -1.92 16.15
N THR A 489 -11.82 -2.87 16.13
CA THR A 489 -12.04 -4.24 15.62
C THR A 489 -12.41 -4.33 14.12
N GLN A 490 -12.45 -3.23 13.36
CA GLN A 490 -12.82 -3.23 11.92
C GLN A 490 -11.63 -3.39 10.96
N GLY A 491 -10.47 -2.83 11.33
CA GLY A 491 -9.28 -2.84 10.46
C GLY A 491 -8.74 -4.24 10.20
N GLN A 492 -8.13 -4.45 9.03
CA GLN A 492 -7.56 -5.73 8.61
C GLN A 492 -6.04 -5.78 8.77
N HIS A 493 -5.45 -6.90 8.35
CA HIS A 493 -4.03 -7.03 8.07
C HIS A 493 -3.53 -6.29 6.79
N SER A 494 -4.38 -5.45 6.21
CA SER A 494 -4.08 -4.45 5.18
C SER A 494 -5.05 -3.27 5.33
N LEU A 495 -4.83 -2.22 4.54
CA LEU A 495 -5.81 -1.19 4.20
C LEU A 495 -5.91 -1.11 2.66
N SER A 496 -6.63 -0.13 2.10
CA SER A 496 -6.58 0.22 0.67
C SER A 496 -6.90 1.72 0.51
N ALA A 497 -6.57 2.30 -0.65
CA ALA A 497 -6.87 3.69 -0.99
C ALA A 497 -7.56 3.77 -2.36
N ALA A 498 -8.80 4.29 -2.40
CA ALA A 498 -9.64 4.30 -3.60
C ALA A 498 -10.61 5.50 -3.57
N ASP A 499 -11.01 6.00 -4.75
CA ASP A 499 -12.04 7.03 -4.93
C ASP A 499 -13.40 6.34 -4.88
N VAL A 500 -13.98 6.21 -3.68
CA VAL A 500 -15.15 5.33 -3.46
C VAL A 500 -16.48 6.07 -3.56
N ASP A 501 -16.49 7.40 -3.37
CA ASP A 501 -17.69 8.24 -3.51
C ASP A 501 -17.73 9.06 -4.82
N ALA A 502 -16.67 8.97 -5.63
CA ALA A 502 -16.51 9.58 -6.95
C ALA A 502 -16.36 11.12 -6.96
N ASP A 503 -15.90 11.74 -5.86
CA ASP A 503 -15.59 13.17 -5.82
C ASP A 503 -14.22 13.52 -6.46
N GLY A 504 -13.36 12.52 -6.73
CA GLY A 504 -12.06 12.68 -7.39
C GLY A 504 -10.84 12.65 -6.45
N LYS A 505 -11.04 12.23 -5.19
CA LYS A 505 -9.98 12.05 -4.17
C LYS A 505 -9.97 10.58 -3.72
N GLN A 506 -9.11 10.20 -2.78
CA GLN A 506 -9.06 8.81 -2.30
C GLN A 506 -9.32 8.71 -0.80
N GLU A 507 -10.21 7.79 -0.45
CA GLU A 507 -10.60 7.44 0.91
C GLU A 507 -9.77 6.25 1.39
N ILE A 508 -9.58 6.12 2.71
CA ILE A 508 -8.82 5.01 3.29
C ILE A 508 -9.78 3.90 3.72
N VAL A 509 -9.82 2.84 2.93
CA VAL A 509 -10.57 1.63 3.23
C VAL A 509 -9.83 0.85 4.31
N TYR A 510 -10.38 0.87 5.52
CA TYR A 510 -9.80 0.28 6.72
C TYR A 510 -10.57 -0.98 7.12
N GLY A 511 -10.66 -1.94 6.20
CA GLY A 511 -11.41 -3.17 6.38
C GLY A 511 -12.92 -2.89 6.53
N GLY A 512 -13.46 -3.14 7.72
CA GLY A 512 -14.87 -2.94 8.03
C GLY A 512 -15.34 -1.48 8.17
N ALA A 513 -14.44 -0.50 8.03
CA ALA A 513 -14.77 0.93 8.08
C ALA A 513 -13.97 1.69 7.01
N THR A 514 -14.45 2.86 6.60
CA THR A 514 -13.79 3.73 5.61
C THR A 514 -13.65 5.13 6.18
N ILE A 515 -12.43 5.68 6.08
CA ILE A 515 -12.07 7.04 6.50
C ILE A 515 -12.07 7.93 5.26
N ASP A 516 -12.76 9.06 5.34
CA ASP A 516 -12.85 10.04 4.26
C ASP A 516 -11.48 10.67 3.94
N HIS A 517 -11.29 11.20 2.73
CA HIS A 517 -10.06 11.86 2.29
C HIS A 517 -9.58 12.97 3.25
N ASP A 518 -10.51 13.67 3.91
CA ASP A 518 -10.25 14.74 4.88
C ASP A 518 -9.93 14.24 6.31
N GLY A 519 -10.08 12.94 6.55
CA GLY A 519 -9.87 12.29 7.84
C GLY A 519 -11.12 12.15 8.71
N THR A 520 -12.31 12.50 8.23
CA THR A 520 -13.57 12.17 8.91
C THR A 520 -13.95 10.68 8.71
N LEU A 521 -15.01 10.22 9.38
CA LEU A 521 -15.49 8.84 9.25
C LEU A 521 -16.59 8.79 8.20
N LEU A 522 -16.32 8.21 7.03
CA LEU A 522 -17.34 8.01 5.99
C LEU A 522 -18.39 6.98 6.46
N TYR A 523 -17.94 5.80 6.91
CA TYR A 523 -18.79 4.82 7.59
C TYR A 523 -18.00 3.77 8.40
N SER A 524 -18.71 3.04 9.27
CA SER A 524 -18.28 1.78 9.86
C SER A 524 -19.41 0.75 9.68
N SER A 525 -19.13 -0.39 9.05
CA SER A 525 -20.15 -1.38 8.65
C SER A 525 -20.50 -2.34 9.79
N PHE A 526 -21.79 -2.53 10.03
CA PHE A 526 -22.36 -3.48 11.00
C PHE A 526 -23.29 -4.48 10.30
N GLY A 527 -23.41 -5.68 10.85
CA GLY A 527 -24.37 -6.70 10.44
C GLY A 527 -25.18 -7.23 11.63
N GLN A 528 -26.29 -7.93 11.35
CA GLN A 528 -27.04 -8.61 12.39
C GLN A 528 -26.48 -10.03 12.61
N MET A 529 -26.22 -10.37 13.88
CA MET A 529 -25.72 -11.67 14.30
C MET A 529 -26.76 -12.77 14.05
N PRO A 530 -26.47 -13.80 13.23
CA PRO A 530 -27.46 -14.78 12.80
C PRO A 530 -27.76 -15.85 13.88
N PRO A 531 -28.83 -16.65 13.72
CA PRO A 531 -29.06 -17.84 14.53
C PRO A 531 -27.85 -18.78 14.53
N GLY A 532 -27.47 -19.30 15.70
CA GLY A 532 -26.29 -20.15 15.86
C GLY A 532 -24.94 -19.41 15.98
N SER A 533 -24.94 -18.07 15.93
CA SER A 533 -23.81 -17.25 16.36
C SER A 533 -23.69 -17.17 17.89
N GLY A 534 -22.64 -16.52 18.39
CA GLY A 534 -22.40 -16.31 19.81
C GLY A 534 -23.33 -15.29 20.49
N ALA A 535 -23.98 -14.42 19.70
CA ALA A 535 -24.93 -13.42 20.20
C ALA A 535 -26.12 -13.19 19.22
N PRO A 536 -26.97 -14.21 18.96
CA PRO A 536 -27.98 -14.10 17.91
C PRO A 536 -28.96 -12.93 18.10
N GLY A 537 -29.26 -12.24 16.99
CA GLY A 537 -30.20 -11.12 16.93
C GLY A 537 -29.59 -9.75 17.27
N THR A 538 -28.42 -9.66 17.88
CA THR A 538 -27.74 -8.38 18.13
C THR A 538 -27.16 -7.79 16.85
N SER A 539 -26.88 -6.48 16.84
CA SER A 539 -26.00 -5.89 15.83
C SER A 539 -24.54 -6.03 16.28
N ALA A 540 -23.63 -6.28 15.35
CA ALA A 540 -22.20 -6.36 15.57
C ALA A 540 -21.44 -5.75 14.38
N ARG A 541 -20.22 -5.27 14.63
CA ARG A 541 -19.25 -4.91 13.57
C ARG A 541 -19.06 -6.11 12.63
N ILE A 542 -18.87 -5.87 11.33
CA ILE A 542 -18.52 -6.99 10.42
C ILE A 542 -17.12 -7.55 10.76
N GLY A 543 -16.20 -6.68 11.18
CA GLY A 543 -14.99 -7.05 11.90
C GLY A 543 -13.76 -7.40 11.06
N HIS A 544 -12.66 -7.57 11.78
CA HIS A 544 -11.32 -7.91 11.30
C HIS A 544 -11.27 -9.17 10.41
N GLY A 545 -10.27 -9.23 9.54
CA GLY A 545 -9.87 -10.42 8.80
C GLY A 545 -8.59 -10.24 7.98
N ASP A 546 -8.30 -11.25 7.17
CA ASP A 546 -7.00 -11.49 6.53
C ASP A 546 -6.90 -11.09 5.05
N ALA A 547 -8.02 -10.78 4.39
CA ALA A 547 -8.04 -10.35 3.00
C ALA A 547 -9.20 -9.39 2.65
N MET A 548 -8.89 -8.44 1.77
CA MET A 548 -9.78 -7.39 1.28
C MET A 548 -9.33 -6.95 -0.12
N HIS A 549 -10.30 -6.72 -1.00
CA HIS A 549 -10.10 -6.35 -2.40
C HIS A 549 -11.05 -5.21 -2.74
N VAL A 550 -10.54 -4.13 -3.33
CA VAL A 550 -11.30 -2.89 -3.60
C VAL A 550 -11.06 -2.46 -5.04
N THR A 551 -12.11 -2.50 -5.86
CA THR A 551 -12.11 -2.12 -7.28
C THR A 551 -13.56 -2.18 -7.81
N ASP A 552 -13.74 -1.99 -9.11
CA ASP A 552 -14.98 -2.22 -9.84
C ASP A 552 -15.15 -3.75 -10.02
N ILE A 553 -16.10 -4.36 -9.29
CA ILE A 553 -16.27 -5.83 -9.21
C ILE A 553 -17.49 -6.26 -10.03
N ASP A 554 -18.61 -5.53 -9.93
CA ASP A 554 -19.76 -5.67 -10.81
C ASP A 554 -19.89 -4.42 -11.72
N PRO A 555 -19.37 -4.44 -12.95
CA PRO A 555 -19.39 -3.27 -13.85
C PRO A 555 -20.81 -2.87 -14.33
N ASN A 556 -21.86 -3.57 -13.88
CA ASN A 556 -23.26 -3.19 -14.06
C ASN A 556 -23.78 -2.31 -12.90
N ARG A 557 -22.98 -2.12 -11.85
CA ARG A 557 -23.27 -1.28 -10.68
C ARG A 557 -22.40 -0.02 -10.70
N PRO A 558 -22.98 1.19 -10.62
CA PRO A 558 -22.17 2.41 -10.54
C PRO A 558 -21.48 2.55 -9.18
N GLY A 559 -20.15 2.57 -9.17
CA GLY A 559 -19.32 2.76 -7.98
C GLY A 559 -18.10 1.85 -7.99
N LEU A 560 -17.49 1.66 -6.81
CA LEU A 560 -16.55 0.58 -6.53
C LEU A 560 -17.15 -0.35 -5.47
N GLU A 561 -16.72 -1.61 -5.46
CA GLU A 561 -17.07 -2.58 -4.43
C GLU A 561 -15.88 -2.98 -3.56
N MET A 562 -16.21 -3.52 -2.39
CA MET A 562 -15.26 -4.06 -1.41
C MET A 562 -15.61 -5.53 -1.13
N TYR A 563 -14.81 -6.47 -1.63
CA TYR A 563 -14.89 -7.87 -1.22
C TYR A 563 -13.98 -8.13 -0.03
N GLN A 564 -14.51 -8.70 1.04
CA GLN A 564 -13.82 -8.87 2.32
C GLN A 564 -14.14 -10.21 2.99
N VAL A 565 -13.17 -10.77 3.71
CA VAL A 565 -13.36 -11.93 4.59
C VAL A 565 -13.05 -11.59 6.06
N HIS A 566 -13.59 -12.38 6.99
CA HIS A 566 -13.61 -12.06 8.43
C HIS A 566 -13.13 -13.25 9.31
N GLU A 567 -12.30 -12.94 10.32
CA GLU A 567 -11.71 -13.93 11.25
C GLU A 567 -12.69 -14.32 12.38
N GLY A 568 -13.57 -13.39 12.79
CA GLY A 568 -14.34 -13.47 14.04
C GLY A 568 -15.30 -14.67 14.20
N GLY A 569 -15.55 -15.43 13.13
CA GLY A 569 -16.30 -16.69 13.15
C GLY A 569 -17.66 -16.55 13.82
N ARG A 570 -17.90 -17.28 14.92
CA ARG A 570 -19.18 -17.21 15.67
C ARG A 570 -19.47 -15.82 16.28
N TRP A 571 -18.48 -14.93 16.37
CA TRP A 571 -18.62 -13.59 16.93
C TRP A 571 -18.67 -12.48 15.87
N ALA A 572 -18.59 -12.84 14.58
CA ALA A 572 -18.85 -11.95 13.45
C ALA A 572 -20.25 -12.26 12.85
N PRO A 573 -20.94 -11.27 12.25
CA PRO A 573 -22.21 -11.50 11.56
C PRO A 573 -22.01 -12.23 10.22
N TYR A 574 -20.83 -12.12 9.61
CA TYR A 574 -20.46 -12.73 8.33
C TYR A 574 -19.06 -13.35 8.41
N GLY A 575 -18.79 -14.35 7.57
CA GLY A 575 -17.43 -14.83 7.26
C GLY A 575 -16.87 -14.18 5.99
N TYR A 576 -17.73 -13.73 5.08
CA TYR A 576 -17.38 -12.93 3.90
C TYR A 576 -18.49 -11.95 3.54
N THR A 577 -18.12 -10.82 2.93
CA THR A 577 -19.03 -9.79 2.41
C THR A 577 -18.55 -9.23 1.08
N LEU A 578 -19.49 -8.88 0.20
CA LEU A 578 -19.31 -7.87 -0.85
C LEU A 578 -20.12 -6.65 -0.44
N ARG A 579 -19.48 -5.48 -0.39
CA ARG A 579 -20.10 -4.21 0.00
C ARG A 579 -19.95 -3.14 -1.08
N ASP A 580 -20.95 -2.28 -1.14
CA ASP A 580 -20.91 -0.99 -1.83
C ASP A 580 -19.83 -0.10 -1.19
N GLY A 581 -18.93 0.47 -2.00
CA GLY A 581 -17.74 1.16 -1.53
C GLY A 581 -17.99 2.55 -0.95
N ALA A 582 -19.00 3.28 -1.45
CA ALA A 582 -19.34 4.62 -0.96
C ALA A 582 -20.07 4.57 0.39
N THR A 583 -20.92 3.56 0.58
CA THR A 583 -21.87 3.49 1.71
C THR A 583 -21.55 2.41 2.74
N GLY A 584 -20.71 1.43 2.39
CA GLY A 584 -20.47 0.24 3.19
C GLY A 584 -21.69 -0.67 3.31
N GLN A 585 -22.72 -0.48 2.48
CA GLN A 585 -23.92 -1.30 2.45
C GLN A 585 -23.59 -2.70 1.91
N LEU A 586 -24.13 -3.74 2.56
CA LEU A 586 -24.00 -5.12 2.10
C LEU A 586 -24.76 -5.32 0.78
N ILE A 587 -24.05 -5.80 -0.25
CA ILE A 587 -24.64 -6.27 -1.51
C ILE A 587 -25.02 -7.75 -1.32
N TYR A 588 -24.04 -8.58 -0.93
CA TYR A 588 -24.27 -9.93 -0.39
C TYR A 588 -23.19 -10.31 0.62
N GLY A 589 -23.46 -11.35 1.40
CA GLY A 589 -22.49 -11.94 2.33
C GLY A 589 -23.05 -13.19 2.98
N GLY A 590 -22.19 -13.95 3.65
CA GLY A 590 -22.59 -15.22 4.26
C GLY A 590 -21.87 -15.50 5.58
N TYR A 591 -22.62 -16.03 6.55
CA TYR A 591 -22.08 -16.45 7.85
C TYR A 591 -21.50 -17.87 7.78
N THR A 592 -20.27 -18.02 8.24
CA THR A 592 -19.54 -19.31 8.30
C THR A 592 -19.44 -19.89 9.70
N GLY A 593 -19.56 -19.04 10.75
CA GLY A 593 -19.35 -19.43 12.14
C GLY A 593 -17.90 -19.81 12.51
N VAL A 594 -16.96 -19.68 11.58
CA VAL A 594 -15.53 -20.00 11.73
C VAL A 594 -14.67 -18.93 11.05
N ASP A 595 -13.39 -18.89 11.41
CA ASP A 595 -12.39 -18.08 10.73
C ASP A 595 -12.39 -18.38 9.22
N THR A 596 -12.51 -17.31 8.42
CA THR A 596 -12.52 -17.33 6.95
C THR A 596 -11.29 -16.61 6.40
N GLY A 597 -10.11 -16.86 6.98
CA GLY A 597 -8.87 -16.10 6.77
C GLY A 597 -8.22 -16.07 5.37
N ARG A 598 -8.95 -16.29 4.28
CA ARG A 598 -8.50 -16.12 2.89
C ARG A 598 -9.68 -15.78 1.96
N GLY A 599 -9.55 -14.76 1.13
CA GLY A 599 -10.51 -14.38 0.09
C GLY A 599 -9.79 -13.82 -1.14
N MET A 600 -10.44 -13.88 -2.31
CA MET A 600 -9.91 -13.41 -3.58
C MET A 600 -11.02 -12.99 -4.54
N ILE A 601 -10.70 -12.12 -5.50
CA ILE A 601 -11.57 -11.74 -6.62
C ILE A 601 -10.87 -11.91 -7.97
N GLY A 602 -11.65 -12.01 -9.05
CA GLY A 602 -11.17 -11.88 -10.42
C GLY A 602 -12.03 -12.64 -11.44
N ASP A 603 -12.14 -12.10 -12.65
CA ASP A 603 -12.66 -12.82 -13.83
C ASP A 603 -11.86 -14.13 -14.02
N VAL A 604 -12.52 -15.26 -13.78
CA VAL A 604 -12.05 -16.62 -14.08
C VAL A 604 -13.09 -17.41 -14.88
N VAL A 605 -14.34 -16.95 -14.94
CA VAL A 605 -15.43 -17.52 -15.75
C VAL A 605 -16.02 -16.51 -16.77
N PRO A 606 -15.27 -16.10 -17.82
CA PRO A 606 -15.66 -15.12 -18.86
C PRO A 606 -17.04 -15.20 -19.55
N GLU A 607 -17.87 -16.21 -19.28
CA GLU A 607 -19.27 -16.23 -19.70
C GLU A 607 -20.22 -15.57 -18.67
N HIS A 608 -19.70 -15.17 -17.51
CA HIS A 608 -20.37 -14.42 -16.44
C HIS A 608 -19.74 -13.02 -16.34
N PRO A 609 -20.52 -11.92 -16.46
CA PRO A 609 -19.95 -10.57 -16.35
C PRO A 609 -19.48 -10.23 -14.93
N GLY A 610 -18.40 -9.45 -14.86
CA GLY A 610 -17.81 -9.00 -13.60
C GLY A 610 -16.66 -9.87 -13.09
N LEU A 611 -16.15 -9.56 -11.90
CA LEU A 611 -15.12 -10.35 -11.24
C LEU A 611 -15.78 -11.36 -10.30
N GLU A 612 -15.49 -12.66 -10.46
CA GLU A 612 -15.90 -13.66 -9.47
C GLU A 612 -15.30 -13.37 -8.10
N THR A 613 -15.98 -13.83 -7.03
CA THR A 613 -15.45 -13.80 -5.66
C THR A 613 -15.43 -15.19 -5.04
N TRP A 614 -14.42 -15.49 -4.23
CA TRP A 614 -14.32 -16.75 -3.50
C TRP A 614 -13.46 -16.65 -2.23
N CYS A 615 -13.64 -17.59 -1.31
CA CYS A 615 -12.92 -17.64 -0.05
C CYS A 615 -12.64 -19.07 0.43
N SER A 616 -11.63 -19.23 1.29
CA SER A 616 -11.22 -20.52 1.86
C SER A 616 -10.88 -20.38 3.35
N GLN A 617 -10.91 -21.50 4.06
CA GLN A 617 -10.48 -21.53 5.47
C GLN A 617 -8.94 -21.50 5.58
N PRO A 618 -8.35 -21.04 6.70
CA PRO A 618 -6.89 -20.95 6.87
C PRO A 618 -6.13 -22.26 6.67
N SER A 619 -6.81 -23.40 6.87
CA SER A 619 -6.28 -24.76 6.68
C SER A 619 -6.15 -25.19 5.20
N GLY A 620 -6.55 -24.34 4.24
CA GLY A 620 -6.62 -24.71 2.82
C GLY A 620 -7.85 -25.54 2.46
N SER A 621 -8.77 -25.80 3.41
CA SER A 621 -10.10 -26.32 3.07
C SER A 621 -10.83 -25.31 2.19
N ILE A 622 -11.19 -25.75 0.98
CA ILE A 622 -12.18 -25.07 0.13
C ILE A 622 -13.44 -24.90 0.97
N SER A 623 -13.89 -23.66 1.14
CA SER A 623 -15.10 -23.40 1.92
C SER A 623 -16.33 -23.87 1.15
N GLY A 624 -17.34 -24.39 1.84
CA GLY A 624 -18.63 -24.80 1.25
C GLY A 624 -19.49 -23.63 0.74
N ILE A 625 -18.87 -22.49 0.42
CA ILE A 625 -19.46 -21.31 -0.21
C ILE A 625 -19.32 -21.39 -1.73
N GLY A 626 -18.24 -22.03 -2.22
CA GLY A 626 -17.94 -22.13 -3.64
C GLY A 626 -17.54 -20.79 -4.28
N LEU A 627 -17.51 -20.80 -5.61
CA LEU A 627 -17.28 -19.64 -6.46
C LEU A 627 -18.58 -18.85 -6.65
N ARG A 628 -18.48 -17.51 -6.59
CA ARG A 628 -19.60 -16.58 -6.71
C ARG A 628 -19.39 -15.62 -7.87
N GLY A 629 -20.44 -15.31 -8.62
CA GLY A 629 -20.43 -14.17 -9.54
C GLY A 629 -20.37 -12.84 -8.79
N ALA A 630 -20.15 -11.75 -9.51
CA ALA A 630 -20.18 -10.40 -8.96
C ALA A 630 -21.56 -10.02 -8.36
N ASP A 631 -22.64 -10.68 -8.82
CA ASP A 631 -24.01 -10.59 -8.29
C ASP A 631 -24.27 -11.48 -7.04
N GLY A 632 -23.33 -12.35 -6.68
CA GLY A 632 -23.45 -13.33 -5.59
C GLY A 632 -24.07 -14.67 -5.98
N ALA A 633 -24.43 -14.88 -7.25
CA ALA A 633 -24.94 -16.15 -7.75
C ALA A 633 -23.89 -17.27 -7.59
N SER A 634 -24.34 -18.49 -7.31
CA SER A 634 -23.47 -19.64 -7.06
C SER A 634 -23.03 -20.28 -8.37
N LEU A 635 -21.74 -20.21 -8.71
CA LEU A 635 -21.19 -20.77 -9.96
C LEU A 635 -20.67 -22.21 -9.79
N GLY A 636 -20.39 -22.64 -8.56
CA GLY A 636 -20.10 -24.03 -8.22
C GLY A 636 -19.17 -24.19 -7.01
N ASP A 637 -19.03 -25.40 -6.49
CA ASP A 637 -18.29 -25.65 -5.23
C ASP A 637 -16.76 -25.58 -5.36
N ARG A 638 -16.22 -25.58 -6.59
CA ARG A 638 -14.78 -25.49 -6.85
C ARG A 638 -14.35 -24.03 -6.96
N VAL A 639 -13.20 -23.69 -6.38
CA VAL A 639 -12.63 -22.33 -6.39
C VAL A 639 -11.15 -22.34 -6.84
N PRO A 640 -10.63 -21.24 -7.41
CA PRO A 640 -9.19 -21.04 -7.61
C PRO A 640 -8.41 -20.89 -6.28
N GLY A 641 -7.10 -20.67 -6.37
CA GLY A 641 -6.28 -20.30 -5.21
C GLY A 641 -6.70 -18.95 -4.60
N THR A 642 -6.38 -18.72 -3.32
CA THR A 642 -6.82 -17.54 -2.54
C THR A 642 -5.62 -16.75 -2.00
N ASN A 643 -4.69 -16.40 -2.89
CA ASN A 643 -3.39 -15.83 -2.52
C ASN A 643 -3.11 -14.47 -3.16
N GLN A 644 -2.50 -14.45 -4.35
CA GLN A 644 -2.16 -13.26 -5.11
C GLN A 644 -2.72 -13.44 -6.51
N SER A 645 -3.52 -12.49 -7.02
CA SER A 645 -3.90 -12.46 -8.43
C SER A 645 -2.77 -11.90 -9.29
N ILE A 646 -2.76 -12.28 -10.57
CA ILE A 646 -1.84 -11.74 -11.58
C ILE A 646 -2.53 -11.71 -12.95
N LYS A 647 -2.42 -10.60 -13.67
CA LYS A 647 -2.85 -10.44 -15.06
C LYS A 647 -1.72 -10.86 -15.99
N TRP A 648 -1.70 -12.15 -16.33
CA TRP A 648 -0.61 -12.79 -17.07
C TRP A 648 -1.01 -13.23 -18.48
N ALA A 649 -2.20 -13.79 -18.66
CA ALA A 649 -2.66 -14.30 -19.95
C ALA A 649 -3.02 -13.18 -20.95
N ALA A 650 -2.94 -13.49 -22.24
CA ALA A 650 -3.22 -12.53 -23.31
C ALA A 650 -4.69 -12.08 -23.43
N ASP A 651 -5.64 -12.75 -22.77
CA ASP A 651 -7.09 -12.54 -22.90
C ASP A 651 -7.71 -11.61 -21.83
N MET A 652 -6.91 -11.17 -20.85
CA MET A 652 -7.28 -10.35 -19.67
C MET A 652 -8.03 -11.09 -18.54
N THR A 653 -8.16 -12.41 -18.64
CA THR A 653 -8.61 -13.25 -17.52
C THR A 653 -7.62 -13.19 -16.35
N THR A 654 -8.03 -13.66 -15.17
CA THR A 654 -7.26 -13.56 -13.93
C THR A 654 -6.57 -14.87 -13.59
N GLN A 655 -5.24 -14.86 -13.50
CA GLN A 655 -4.46 -15.99 -13.01
C GLN A 655 -4.14 -15.81 -11.52
N ILE A 656 -3.81 -16.89 -10.82
CA ILE A 656 -3.47 -16.87 -9.39
C ILE A 656 -2.05 -17.42 -9.17
N VAL A 657 -1.26 -16.72 -8.36
CA VAL A 657 0.08 -17.19 -7.95
C VAL A 657 -0.03 -18.18 -6.79
N GLY A 658 0.41 -19.41 -7.05
CA GLY A 658 0.54 -20.50 -6.07
C GLY A 658 1.97 -20.67 -5.54
N GLY A 659 2.10 -21.47 -4.48
CA GLY A 659 3.37 -21.79 -3.82
C GLY A 659 3.52 -21.14 -2.45
N SER A 660 3.98 -21.91 -1.47
CA SER A 660 4.28 -21.45 -0.10
C SER A 660 5.33 -22.36 0.54
N GLN A 661 6.02 -21.86 1.57
CA GLN A 661 7.16 -22.54 2.20
C GLN A 661 8.18 -23.04 1.15
N GLU A 662 8.36 -24.36 1.01
CA GLU A 662 9.32 -24.99 0.08
C GLU A 662 8.72 -25.36 -1.29
N VAL A 663 7.43 -25.08 -1.52
CA VAL A 663 6.76 -25.37 -2.80
C VAL A 663 7.20 -24.34 -3.84
N THR A 664 7.71 -24.80 -4.99
CA THR A 664 8.06 -23.95 -6.14
C THR A 664 6.87 -23.08 -6.55
N PRO A 665 7.04 -21.75 -6.75
CA PRO A 665 5.94 -20.88 -7.15
C PRO A 665 5.37 -21.24 -8.53
N THR A 666 4.09 -20.99 -8.73
CA THR A 666 3.41 -21.22 -10.02
C THR A 666 2.45 -20.10 -10.37
N ILE A 667 2.23 -19.84 -11.66
CA ILE A 667 1.08 -19.06 -12.14
C ILE A 667 0.04 -20.06 -12.66
N GLY A 668 -1.10 -20.14 -11.96
CA GLY A 668 -2.21 -21.03 -12.28
C GLY A 668 -3.36 -20.29 -12.95
N ASP A 669 -3.75 -20.76 -14.13
CA ASP A 669 -4.97 -20.38 -14.83
C ASP A 669 -6.11 -21.37 -14.54
N TRP A 670 -7.33 -20.87 -14.37
CA TRP A 670 -8.50 -21.67 -14.00
C TRP A 670 -8.91 -22.70 -15.06
N ARG A 671 -8.70 -22.38 -16.35
CA ARG A 671 -9.15 -23.15 -17.52
C ARG A 671 -8.00 -23.92 -18.16
N ARG A 672 -6.83 -23.29 -18.21
CA ARG A 672 -5.62 -23.74 -18.92
C ARG A 672 -4.64 -24.48 -18.02
N GLY A 673 -4.78 -24.38 -16.69
CA GLY A 673 -3.88 -24.97 -15.70
C GLY A 673 -2.62 -24.12 -15.47
N THR A 674 -1.52 -24.74 -15.05
CA THR A 674 -0.27 -24.02 -14.79
C THR A 674 0.32 -23.42 -16.08
N LEU A 675 0.40 -22.09 -16.14
CA LEU A 675 1.06 -21.36 -17.24
C LEU A 675 2.57 -21.18 -17.01
N LEU A 676 2.99 -21.10 -15.74
CA LEU A 676 4.39 -20.96 -15.34
C LEU A 676 4.68 -21.79 -14.09
N THR A 677 5.82 -22.49 -14.09
CA THR A 677 6.46 -23.04 -12.88
C THR A 677 7.79 -22.32 -12.69
N ALA A 678 7.95 -21.63 -11.56
CA ALA A 678 9.08 -20.74 -11.31
C ALA A 678 10.29 -21.48 -10.72
N GLU A 679 10.88 -22.40 -11.49
CA GLU A 679 11.89 -23.33 -10.99
C GLU A 679 13.13 -22.64 -10.40
N GLY A 680 13.60 -23.18 -9.26
CA GLY A 680 14.71 -22.61 -8.49
C GLY A 680 14.35 -21.40 -7.60
N THR A 681 13.08 -20.97 -7.57
CA THR A 681 12.61 -19.82 -6.79
C THR A 681 11.75 -20.22 -5.58
N ARG A 682 11.35 -19.23 -4.77
CA ARG A 682 10.51 -19.37 -3.57
C ARG A 682 9.57 -18.17 -3.42
N THR A 683 8.42 -18.40 -2.81
CA THR A 683 7.60 -17.34 -2.20
C THR A 683 8.03 -17.08 -0.75
N ASN A 684 7.44 -16.06 -0.14
CA ASN A 684 7.80 -15.49 1.15
C ASN A 684 6.69 -15.70 2.20
N ASN A 685 6.92 -15.19 3.41
CA ASN A 685 5.91 -15.07 4.47
C ASN A 685 5.27 -16.42 4.86
N HIS A 686 6.09 -17.48 4.87
CA HIS A 686 5.74 -18.84 5.33
C HIS A 686 4.52 -19.44 4.59
N THR A 687 3.35 -19.47 5.24
CA THR A 687 2.08 -20.00 4.73
C THR A 687 1.21 -18.94 4.08
N LYS A 688 1.59 -17.66 4.14
CA LYS A 688 1.01 -16.65 3.26
C LYS A 688 1.43 -16.93 1.83
N GLY A 689 2.72 -17.13 1.56
CA GLY A 689 3.21 -17.57 0.25
C GLY A 689 3.17 -16.44 -0.77
N ASN A 690 3.50 -15.23 -0.36
CA ASN A 690 3.51 -14.06 -1.24
C ASN A 690 4.72 -14.10 -2.20
N PRO A 691 4.59 -13.68 -3.46
CA PRO A 691 5.70 -13.13 -4.22
C PRO A 691 6.38 -11.99 -3.46
N GLY A 692 7.58 -11.59 -3.88
CA GLY A 692 8.18 -10.34 -3.39
C GLY A 692 7.35 -9.14 -3.86
N LEU A 693 6.95 -9.15 -5.13
CA LEU A 693 6.03 -8.20 -5.75
C LEU A 693 5.32 -8.87 -6.95
N VAL A 694 4.10 -8.43 -7.25
CA VAL A 694 3.46 -8.57 -8.56
C VAL A 694 3.03 -7.17 -9.02
N ALA A 695 3.53 -6.72 -10.17
CA ALA A 695 3.17 -5.42 -10.74
C ALA A 695 3.56 -5.32 -12.22
N ASP A 696 2.83 -4.53 -13.01
CA ASP A 696 3.34 -3.92 -14.26
C ASP A 696 4.54 -3.03 -13.88
N ILE A 697 5.76 -3.46 -14.20
CA ILE A 697 6.97 -2.67 -13.95
C ILE A 697 7.71 -2.32 -15.24
N PHE A 698 7.47 -3.06 -16.32
CA PHE A 698 7.87 -2.74 -17.69
C PHE A 698 7.00 -3.54 -18.66
N GLY A 699 7.24 -3.42 -19.96
CA GLY A 699 6.41 -4.11 -20.96
C GLY A 699 5.03 -3.44 -21.13
N ASP A 700 4.06 -4.21 -21.61
CA ASP A 700 2.66 -3.79 -21.72
C ASP A 700 1.92 -3.99 -20.39
N TRP A 701 0.62 -3.68 -20.36
CA TRP A 701 -0.28 -3.63 -19.18
C TRP A 701 -0.35 -4.89 -18.28
N ARG A 702 0.39 -5.95 -18.59
CA ARG A 702 0.42 -7.21 -17.84
C ARG A 702 1.46 -7.14 -16.73
N GLU A 703 1.29 -7.98 -15.74
CA GLU A 703 2.05 -7.88 -14.50
C GLU A 703 3.23 -8.85 -14.49
N GLU A 704 4.43 -8.35 -14.16
CA GLU A 704 5.56 -9.19 -13.82
C GLU A 704 5.34 -9.91 -12.49
N MET A 705 5.91 -11.11 -12.35
CA MET A 705 6.03 -11.80 -11.06
C MET A 705 7.47 -11.75 -10.56
N LEU A 706 7.68 -11.16 -9.39
CA LEU A 706 8.99 -11.03 -8.74
C LEU A 706 9.09 -12.00 -7.57
N VAL A 707 9.97 -13.01 -7.69
CA VAL A 707 10.18 -14.06 -6.68
C VAL A 707 11.68 -14.26 -6.44
N ARG A 708 12.08 -14.46 -5.18
CA ARG A 708 13.49 -14.69 -4.84
C ARG A 708 13.97 -16.06 -5.36
N THR A 709 15.24 -16.17 -5.71
CA THR A 709 15.89 -17.48 -5.82
C THR A 709 15.87 -18.19 -4.46
N ALA A 710 15.93 -19.53 -4.44
CA ALA A 710 15.80 -20.31 -3.21
C ALA A 710 16.85 -19.93 -2.14
N ASP A 711 18.07 -19.60 -2.57
CA ASP A 711 19.19 -19.12 -1.75
C ASP A 711 19.14 -17.61 -1.43
N SER A 712 18.30 -16.84 -2.14
CA SER A 712 18.25 -15.37 -2.15
C SER A 712 19.52 -14.69 -2.67
N SER A 713 20.19 -15.25 -3.69
CA SER A 713 21.23 -14.57 -4.46
C SER A 713 20.70 -13.65 -5.58
N ALA A 714 19.42 -13.79 -5.97
CA ALA A 714 18.76 -12.88 -6.89
C ALA A 714 17.24 -12.75 -6.61
N ILE A 715 16.61 -11.70 -7.14
CA ILE A 715 15.17 -11.69 -7.45
C ILE A 715 15.02 -12.09 -8.92
N ARG A 716 14.21 -13.10 -9.20
CA ARG A 716 13.81 -13.45 -10.56
C ARG A 716 12.54 -12.72 -10.92
N ILE A 717 12.60 -11.95 -12.00
CA ILE A 717 11.52 -11.16 -12.56
C ILE A 717 11.01 -11.88 -13.81
N TYR A 718 9.79 -12.41 -13.76
CA TYR A 718 9.16 -13.16 -14.85
C TYR A 718 8.24 -12.26 -15.69
N LEU A 719 8.33 -12.35 -17.02
CA LEU A 719 7.57 -11.59 -18.02
C LEU A 719 6.62 -12.50 -18.81
N SER A 720 5.39 -12.05 -19.07
CA SER A 720 4.46 -12.80 -19.95
C SER A 720 4.79 -12.62 -21.43
N THR A 721 5.18 -13.71 -22.09
CA THR A 721 5.51 -13.75 -23.52
C THR A 721 4.36 -14.21 -24.42
N GLU A 722 3.12 -14.22 -23.92
CA GLU A 722 1.94 -14.39 -24.78
C GLU A 722 1.70 -13.11 -25.60
N VAL A 723 1.32 -13.24 -26.87
CA VAL A 723 0.99 -12.06 -27.71
C VAL A 723 -0.46 -11.69 -27.48
N THR A 724 -0.71 -10.49 -26.93
CA THR A 724 -2.07 -9.96 -26.75
C THR A 724 -2.40 -8.86 -27.77
N ASN A 725 -3.63 -8.88 -28.27
CA ASN A 725 -4.24 -7.84 -29.11
C ASN A 725 -5.04 -6.81 -28.28
N ARG A 726 -4.77 -6.73 -26.97
CA ARG A 726 -5.38 -5.78 -26.05
C ARG A 726 -4.39 -4.64 -25.79
N LYS A 727 -4.86 -3.41 -25.98
CA LYS A 727 -4.05 -2.21 -25.81
C LYS A 727 -4.58 -1.39 -24.64
N LEU A 728 -3.84 -1.37 -23.55
CA LEU A 728 -4.12 -0.59 -22.35
C LEU A 728 -2.86 0.20 -22.00
N TYR A 729 -3.01 1.30 -21.25
CA TYR A 729 -1.85 2.02 -20.71
C TYR A 729 -1.20 1.20 -19.59
N THR A 730 0.06 1.48 -19.27
CA THR A 730 0.73 0.83 -18.12
C THR A 730 -0.10 1.07 -16.84
N LEU A 731 -0.36 0.01 -16.07
CA LEU A 731 -1.21 0.08 -14.88
C LEU A 731 -0.61 1.02 -13.82
N MET A 732 0.70 1.28 -13.84
CA MET A 732 1.34 2.28 -12.97
C MET A 732 0.94 3.73 -13.31
N HIS A 733 0.23 3.97 -14.41
CA HIS A 733 -0.42 5.26 -14.70
C HIS A 733 -1.91 5.30 -14.29
N ASP A 734 -2.40 4.28 -13.57
CA ASP A 734 -3.63 4.33 -12.78
C ASP A 734 -3.29 4.68 -11.31
N PRO A 735 -3.92 5.70 -10.70
CA PRO A 735 -3.52 6.20 -9.38
C PRO A 735 -3.95 5.30 -8.22
N GLN A 736 -4.95 4.43 -8.41
CA GLN A 736 -5.32 3.42 -7.41
C GLN A 736 -4.34 2.24 -7.49
N TYR A 737 -4.09 1.72 -8.70
CA TYR A 737 -3.13 0.63 -8.88
C TYR A 737 -1.72 0.99 -8.39
N ARG A 738 -1.19 2.17 -8.76
CA ARG A 738 0.15 2.59 -8.35
C ARG A 738 0.27 2.79 -6.83
N ALA A 739 -0.79 3.27 -6.17
CA ALA A 739 -0.87 3.36 -4.71
C ALA A 739 -0.96 1.98 -4.04
N GLU A 740 -1.75 1.07 -4.61
CA GLU A 740 -1.87 -0.32 -4.19
C GLU A 740 -0.56 -1.12 -4.36
N VAL A 741 0.27 -0.79 -5.36
CA VAL A 741 1.62 -1.38 -5.53
C VAL A 741 2.57 -0.89 -4.44
N ALA A 742 2.53 0.39 -4.05
CA ALA A 742 3.30 0.90 -2.90
C ALA A 742 2.83 0.28 -1.56
N ARG A 743 1.53 -0.02 -1.47
CA ARG A 743 0.92 -0.72 -0.34
C ARG A 743 1.22 -2.23 -0.32
N GLN A 744 1.65 -2.85 -1.43
CA GLN A 744 1.66 -4.31 -1.56
C GLN A 744 2.47 -5.03 -0.44
N GLN A 745 3.58 -4.43 0.01
CA GLN A 745 4.41 -4.94 1.12
C GLN A 745 3.77 -4.86 2.54
N THR A 746 2.64 -4.18 2.70
CA THR A 746 2.03 -3.93 4.02
C THR A 746 1.45 -5.23 4.62
N THR A 747 2.12 -5.72 5.67
CA THR A 747 1.69 -6.78 6.59
C THR A 747 1.30 -8.11 5.94
N TYR A 748 0.05 -8.31 5.48
CA TYR A 748 -0.36 -9.50 4.73
C TYR A 748 -0.68 -9.04 3.32
N ASN A 749 0.28 -9.18 2.42
CA ASN A 749 0.26 -8.64 1.07
C ASN A 749 -1.04 -9.04 0.35
N GLN A 750 -1.85 -8.04 -0.02
CA GLN A 750 -3.02 -8.17 -0.88
C GLN A 750 -2.65 -7.77 -2.32
N PRO A 751 -3.34 -8.28 -3.35
CA PRO A 751 -3.13 -7.86 -4.74
C PRO A 751 -3.38 -6.37 -4.95
N SER A 752 -2.90 -5.86 -6.08
CA SER A 752 -3.08 -4.46 -6.49
C SER A 752 -4.12 -4.38 -7.60
N TYR A 753 -5.05 -3.43 -7.51
CA TYR A 753 -6.17 -3.27 -8.43
C TYR A 753 -6.28 -1.83 -8.93
N PRO A 754 -6.67 -1.60 -10.20
CA PRO A 754 -6.91 -0.26 -10.74
C PRO A 754 -8.28 0.30 -10.33
N SER A 755 -8.54 1.57 -10.64
CA SER A 755 -9.80 2.26 -10.34
C SER A 755 -10.93 1.98 -11.36
N PHE A 756 -10.84 0.90 -12.12
CA PHE A 756 -11.78 0.54 -13.19
C PHE A 756 -11.82 -0.98 -13.42
N TYR A 757 -12.93 -1.50 -13.97
CA TYR A 757 -13.08 -2.93 -14.24
C TYR A 757 -12.00 -3.49 -15.17
N LEU A 758 -11.28 -4.52 -14.73
CA LEU A 758 -10.22 -5.19 -15.50
C LEU A 758 -10.50 -6.70 -15.65
N GLY A 759 -11.41 -7.04 -16.56
CA GLY A 759 -11.71 -8.42 -16.99
C GLY A 759 -11.59 -8.62 -18.51
N SER A 760 -11.90 -9.82 -19.00
CA SER A 760 -11.82 -10.19 -20.42
C SER A 760 -12.97 -9.65 -21.28
N ASP A 761 -14.13 -9.36 -20.68
CA ASP A 761 -15.29 -8.71 -21.28
C ASP A 761 -15.27 -7.17 -21.16
N ILE A 762 -14.17 -6.59 -20.65
CA ILE A 762 -13.98 -5.16 -20.36
C ILE A 762 -14.56 -4.21 -21.42
N ASN A 763 -15.47 -3.34 -20.97
CA ASN A 763 -15.95 -2.23 -21.76
C ASN A 763 -14.93 -1.08 -21.79
N TRP A 764 -14.10 -1.08 -22.83
CA TRP A 764 -13.10 -0.04 -23.12
C TRP A 764 -13.64 1.40 -23.15
N SER A 765 -14.95 1.64 -23.25
CA SER A 765 -15.53 3.00 -23.14
C SER A 765 -15.70 3.50 -21.69
N GLN A 766 -15.61 2.61 -20.69
CA GLN A 766 -15.58 2.95 -19.26
C GLN A 766 -14.15 3.10 -18.72
N VAL A 767 -13.13 2.59 -19.43
CA VAL A 767 -11.72 2.75 -19.04
C VAL A 767 -11.31 4.23 -19.11
N PRO A 768 -10.78 4.84 -18.02
CA PRO A 768 -10.38 6.24 -18.01
C PRO A 768 -9.31 6.59 -19.06
N VAL A 769 -9.33 7.83 -19.55
CA VAL A 769 -8.19 8.43 -20.25
C VAL A 769 -7.32 9.14 -19.20
N PRO A 770 -6.07 8.69 -18.91
CA PRO A 770 -5.30 9.20 -17.79
C PRO A 770 -4.97 10.70 -17.90
N LYS A 771 -5.36 11.48 -16.89
CA LYS A 771 -5.03 12.90 -16.77
C LYS A 771 -3.81 13.10 -15.87
N ILE A 772 -2.65 12.62 -16.31
CA ILE A 772 -1.44 12.67 -15.47
C ILE A 772 -0.80 14.07 -15.48
N TRP A 773 -0.15 14.41 -14.37
CA TRP A 773 1.01 15.30 -14.31
C TRP A 773 2.21 14.42 -13.98
N ALA A 774 3.26 14.47 -14.79
CA ALA A 774 4.46 13.67 -14.61
C ALA A 774 5.68 14.58 -14.33
N PRO A 775 6.04 14.79 -13.04
CA PRO A 775 7.35 15.29 -12.62
C PRO A 775 8.52 14.61 -13.36
N GLY A 776 9.71 15.25 -13.40
CA GLY A 776 10.83 14.77 -14.23
C GLY A 776 10.68 14.99 -15.75
N SER A 777 9.46 15.04 -16.31
CA SER A 777 9.24 15.10 -17.77
C SER A 777 9.87 16.30 -18.51
N VAL A 778 10.25 17.39 -17.83
CA VAL A 778 11.03 18.48 -18.44
C VAL A 778 12.50 18.12 -18.60
N ALA A 779 13.10 17.43 -17.61
CA ALA A 779 14.46 16.94 -17.69
C ALA A 779 14.60 15.87 -18.79
N ALA A 780 13.62 14.95 -18.89
CA ALA A 780 13.54 13.97 -19.97
C ALA A 780 13.48 14.62 -21.37
N LEU A 781 12.70 15.70 -21.54
CA LEU A 781 12.70 16.52 -22.76
C LEU A 781 14.09 17.17 -23.01
N GLY A 782 14.80 17.55 -21.96
CA GLY A 782 16.18 18.05 -22.02
C GLY A 782 17.19 17.00 -22.50
N ASP A 783 17.11 15.76 -22.01
CA ASP A 783 17.97 14.67 -22.45
C ASP A 783 17.63 14.13 -23.84
N GLN A 784 16.35 14.17 -24.22
CA GLN A 784 15.91 13.96 -25.60
C GLN A 784 16.48 15.05 -26.52
N PHE A 785 16.45 16.32 -26.10
CA PHE A 785 17.05 17.44 -26.82
C PHE A 785 18.57 17.30 -26.99
N ASP A 786 19.29 16.98 -25.93
CA ASP A 786 20.74 16.72 -26.01
C ASP A 786 21.08 15.47 -26.82
N THR A 787 20.19 14.49 -26.89
CA THR A 787 20.33 13.34 -27.79
C THR A 787 20.21 13.75 -29.26
N GLN A 788 19.29 14.66 -29.62
CA GLN A 788 19.22 15.21 -30.98
C GLN A 788 20.47 16.05 -31.33
N ILE A 789 21.06 16.75 -30.36
CA ILE A 789 22.34 17.46 -30.54
C ILE A 789 23.50 16.47 -30.75
N ARG A 790 23.59 15.42 -29.92
CA ARG A 790 24.60 14.35 -30.05
C ARG A 790 24.50 13.60 -31.39
N ALA A 791 23.30 13.47 -31.94
CA ALA A 791 23.05 12.88 -33.26
C ALA A 791 23.41 13.81 -34.44
N GLY A 792 23.63 15.11 -34.20
CA GLY A 792 23.83 16.11 -35.26
C GLY A 792 22.55 16.60 -35.93
N GLU A 793 21.37 16.18 -35.44
CA GLU A 793 20.05 16.57 -35.93
C GLU A 793 19.69 18.01 -35.51
N VAL A 794 20.34 18.55 -34.46
CA VAL A 794 20.24 19.94 -33.99
C VAL A 794 21.63 20.53 -33.78
N PHE A 795 21.93 21.68 -34.41
CA PHE A 795 23.21 22.38 -34.18
C PHE A 795 23.18 23.89 -34.43
N GLY A 796 24.24 24.56 -33.99
CA GLY A 796 24.46 26.00 -34.14
C GLY A 796 23.82 26.85 -33.03
N PRO A 797 23.81 28.20 -33.17
CA PRO A 797 23.41 29.12 -32.12
C PRO A 797 22.02 28.91 -31.50
N VAL A 798 21.09 28.23 -32.21
CA VAL A 798 19.77 27.87 -31.66
C VAL A 798 19.85 27.01 -30.40
N VAL A 799 20.89 26.17 -30.26
CA VAL A 799 21.06 25.25 -29.12
C VAL A 799 21.03 25.96 -27.78
N LEU A 800 21.76 27.07 -27.65
CA LEU A 800 21.86 27.80 -26.38
C LEU A 800 20.50 28.41 -25.97
N ARG A 801 19.76 28.96 -26.94
CA ARG A 801 18.42 29.55 -26.73
C ARG A 801 17.42 28.49 -26.26
N LEU A 802 17.46 27.30 -26.84
CA LEU A 802 16.60 26.17 -26.46
C LEU A 802 16.98 25.61 -25.08
N LYS A 803 18.27 25.43 -24.78
CA LYS A 803 18.72 25.03 -23.42
C LYS A 803 18.26 26.02 -22.35
N VAL A 804 18.40 27.33 -22.58
CA VAL A 804 17.90 28.35 -21.65
C VAL A 804 16.39 28.23 -21.42
N ALA A 805 15.62 27.92 -22.47
CA ALA A 805 14.17 27.76 -22.33
C ALA A 805 13.75 26.53 -21.50
N LEU A 806 14.54 25.45 -21.52
CA LEU A 806 14.34 24.26 -20.69
C LEU A 806 14.74 24.51 -19.23
N VAL A 807 15.93 25.08 -18.99
CA VAL A 807 16.41 25.42 -17.63
C VAL A 807 15.49 26.44 -16.94
N GLU A 808 14.90 27.39 -17.69
CA GLU A 808 13.86 28.26 -17.14
C GLU A 808 12.56 27.51 -16.80
N ALA A 809 12.22 26.43 -17.51
CA ALA A 809 11.05 25.61 -17.21
C ALA A 809 11.28 24.77 -15.93
N GLU A 810 12.42 24.10 -15.81
CA GLU A 810 12.86 23.37 -14.61
C GLU A 810 12.83 24.28 -13.38
N TYR A 811 13.54 25.42 -13.43
CA TYR A 811 13.54 26.42 -12.35
C TYR A 811 12.14 27.00 -12.03
N HIS A 812 11.18 26.89 -12.94
CA HIS A 812 9.78 27.22 -12.64
C HIS A 812 9.06 26.07 -11.92
N LEU A 813 9.32 24.81 -12.24
CA LEU A 813 8.79 23.64 -11.52
C LEU A 813 9.37 23.50 -10.11
N ASP A 814 10.68 23.66 -9.92
CA ASP A 814 11.40 23.68 -8.62
C ASP A 814 10.81 24.66 -7.58
N GLN A 815 9.93 25.55 -8.02
CA GLN A 815 9.33 26.64 -7.27
C GLN A 815 7.78 26.58 -7.32
N GLY A 816 7.19 25.48 -7.79
CA GLY A 816 5.74 25.25 -7.86
C GLY A 816 5.01 26.05 -8.95
N ARG A 817 5.71 26.66 -9.91
CA ARG A 817 5.15 27.62 -10.88
C ARG A 817 4.83 26.95 -12.23
N GLN A 818 4.01 25.90 -12.23
CA GLN A 818 3.62 25.12 -13.42
C GLN A 818 3.26 26.00 -14.64
N ALA A 819 2.38 26.98 -14.47
CA ALA A 819 1.98 27.89 -15.56
C ALA A 819 3.12 28.80 -16.09
N ALA A 820 4.20 29.00 -15.32
CA ALA A 820 5.39 29.70 -15.81
C ALA A 820 6.32 28.74 -16.59
N ALA A 821 6.46 27.49 -16.14
CA ALA A 821 7.17 26.44 -16.87
C ALA A 821 6.50 26.18 -18.24
N ALA A 822 5.17 26.10 -18.29
CA ALA A 822 4.41 25.99 -19.55
C ALA A 822 4.78 27.11 -20.54
N ARG A 823 4.82 28.39 -20.10
CA ARG A 823 5.24 29.51 -20.96
C ARG A 823 6.71 29.47 -21.39
N ALA A 824 7.59 28.88 -20.58
CA ALA A 824 8.98 28.65 -20.96
C ALA A 824 9.09 27.59 -22.07
N LEU A 825 8.28 26.53 -22.01
CA LEU A 825 8.16 25.50 -23.05
C LEU A 825 7.43 26.00 -24.32
N GLU A 826 6.39 26.84 -24.20
CA GLU A 826 5.78 27.54 -25.35
C GLU A 826 6.79 28.37 -26.14
N ARG A 827 7.77 28.96 -25.45
CA ARG A 827 8.89 29.66 -26.08
C ARG A 827 9.89 28.69 -26.69
N PHE A 828 10.22 27.56 -26.05
CA PHE A 828 11.04 26.50 -26.63
C PHE A 828 10.45 26.03 -27.99
N VAL A 829 9.16 25.68 -28.03
CA VAL A 829 8.45 25.30 -29.27
C VAL A 829 8.49 26.42 -30.33
N ARG A 830 8.29 27.67 -29.92
CA ARG A 830 8.36 28.84 -30.82
C ARG A 830 9.77 29.06 -31.38
N ASP A 831 10.81 28.79 -30.60
CA ASP A 831 12.21 28.92 -31.00
C ASP A 831 12.69 27.74 -31.86
N LEU A 832 12.14 26.53 -31.69
CA LEU A 832 12.28 25.41 -32.64
C LEU A 832 11.78 25.81 -34.04
N GLY A 833 10.66 26.53 -34.11
CA GLY A 833 10.09 27.04 -35.37
C GLY A 833 10.85 28.23 -35.97
N GLN A 834 11.81 28.83 -35.26
CA GLN A 834 12.51 30.05 -35.69
C GLN A 834 14.03 29.83 -35.86
N VAL A 835 14.39 28.81 -36.65
CA VAL A 835 15.78 28.50 -37.03
C VAL A 835 16.30 29.51 -38.07
N LYS A 836 17.44 30.12 -37.80
CA LYS A 836 18.19 30.97 -38.76
C LYS A 836 19.62 30.43 -38.91
N ARG A 837 20.14 30.46 -40.15
CA ARG A 837 21.54 30.10 -40.44
C ARG A 837 22.49 30.93 -39.54
N PRO A 838 23.58 30.35 -38.99
CA PRO A 838 24.12 29.03 -39.28
C PRO A 838 23.51 27.86 -38.48
N SER A 839 22.37 28.05 -37.79
CA SER A 839 21.70 26.96 -37.07
C SER A 839 20.97 25.99 -38.01
N HIS A 840 20.79 24.75 -37.55
CA HIS A 840 19.99 23.71 -38.20
C HIS A 840 19.19 22.91 -37.16
N ILE A 841 18.00 22.47 -37.57
CA ILE A 841 17.16 21.47 -36.91
C ILE A 841 16.58 20.61 -38.03
N SER A 842 16.65 19.29 -37.92
CA SER A 842 16.07 18.38 -38.92
C SER A 842 14.54 18.30 -38.78
N GLY A 843 13.86 17.86 -39.85
CA GLY A 843 12.40 17.67 -39.81
C GLY A 843 11.94 16.62 -38.80
N ALA A 844 12.77 15.62 -38.50
CA ALA A 844 12.49 14.60 -37.49
C ALA A 844 12.65 15.17 -36.07
N ALA A 845 13.78 15.82 -35.79
CA ALA A 845 14.03 16.45 -34.48
C ALA A 845 13.01 17.57 -34.19
N TYR A 846 12.64 18.38 -35.18
CA TYR A 846 11.59 19.39 -35.02
C TYR A 846 10.26 18.77 -34.57
N THR A 847 9.79 17.71 -35.25
CA THR A 847 8.51 17.09 -34.95
C THR A 847 8.51 16.39 -33.59
N ALA A 848 9.56 15.62 -33.27
CA ALA A 848 9.67 14.96 -31.97
C ALA A 848 9.71 15.97 -30.81
N LEU A 849 10.62 16.94 -30.84
CA LEU A 849 10.78 17.92 -29.76
C LEU A 849 9.55 18.83 -29.62
N THR A 850 8.84 19.12 -30.72
CA THR A 850 7.58 19.88 -30.69
C THR A 850 6.45 19.06 -30.06
N HIS A 851 6.35 17.76 -30.36
CA HIS A 851 5.36 16.88 -29.76
C HIS A 851 5.64 16.66 -28.27
N GLN A 852 6.89 16.33 -27.91
CA GLN A 852 7.31 16.09 -26.53
C GLN A 852 7.09 17.34 -25.66
N ALA A 853 7.54 18.52 -26.10
CA ALA A 853 7.25 19.77 -25.41
C ALA A 853 5.74 20.09 -25.35
N GLY A 854 4.98 19.78 -26.40
CA GLY A 854 3.52 19.91 -26.43
C GLY A 854 2.81 19.04 -25.39
N ALA A 855 3.25 17.79 -25.22
CA ALA A 855 2.74 16.88 -24.20
C ALA A 855 3.03 17.40 -22.78
N VAL A 856 4.26 17.87 -22.52
CA VAL A 856 4.61 18.44 -21.21
C VAL A 856 3.86 19.75 -20.92
N ILE A 857 3.66 20.62 -21.92
CA ILE A 857 2.78 21.79 -21.80
C ILE A 857 1.34 21.36 -21.44
N ALA A 858 0.82 20.32 -22.10
CA ALA A 858 -0.51 19.80 -21.84
C ALA A 858 -0.66 19.16 -20.44
N MET A 859 0.41 18.59 -19.87
CA MET A 859 0.44 18.11 -18.48
C MET A 859 0.61 19.25 -17.45
N LEU A 860 1.05 20.43 -17.87
CA LEU A 860 1.24 21.64 -17.02
C LEU A 860 0.08 22.65 -17.09
N SER A 861 -0.94 22.39 -17.92
CA SER A 861 -2.06 23.30 -18.21
C SER A 861 -3.43 22.70 -17.86
#